data_AF-A0AAN6S3F3-F1
#
_entry.id   AF-A0AAN6S3F3-F1
#
_cell.length_a   1.000
_cell.length_b   1.000
_cell.length_c   1.000
_cell.angle_alpha   90.00
_cell.angle_beta   90.00
_cell.angle_gamma   90.00
#
_symmetry.space_group_name_H-M   'P 1'
#
loop_
_entity.id
_entity.type
_entity.pdbx_description
1 polymer ?
#
loop_
_entity_poly.entity_id
_entity_poly.type
_entity_poly.pdbx_seq_one_letter_code
_entity_poly.pdbx_strand_id
1 'polypeptide(L)'
;MLIIEDLKTRKRFWQSRRNSEPNRKVRPGLVVMKFGEQLRSSVIREYQWYYIDYDGLKAELKQRRGEEWTEEDERRFVSKLEAELDKVHTKQQVKAMEISRRIAVSEREVRDVVNRLNERGLGRDDGPSEEEFMLLEEDLSDIIADVHDLAKFVQLNYTGFYKIIKKHDKLTGWHLKPVFEARLKAKPFYKENYDASVVKLSRLYDLVRTRGNPAKGDSAAGGSQASFVRHTTKYWVHPDNVTELKLIILKHLPVLVFNPSKEFEEADSAISSIYYDNPETWELYEGRLKKTEGAEAIRLRWYGGMQTETIFVERKTHREDWTGEKSVKARFALKEKFVNAYMRGELLPAAIFEKARKEGKKSEKAIAEDERLAAEIQWSVLKHGYKPVCRSFYHRTAFQLPADARVRISLDTELTMIREDNLDGVTRSGDNWRRTDIGIDYPFSQLPPGDIHRFPYAVLEVKLQTQLGQEPPEWVRQLISSHLVEAVPKFSKFIHGVASLFPDRIKLLPYWMPQMDVDIRKPVTHDFGIQRTGHSATNSTSDDEDDDYDSDDEHPPAAAGPSAGESSAQGAAAESSRQHRTIADIEDQTADRAVGDDAYPLYDSEDEDDDERRDRLEEARKVGGWTYYRTLLAVCAHAATHHTWSFLKFIAPRPRATPVPRNERLEGLFGSGEIQTKRFKAPKGKKIYVPVRVEPKVYFAAERTFLGWLEYSIYIGTIAVTLLNFGAKGNTTSFIAAGVFTLLAIASLCYSVGIYLYRAKAIRTRKVARYYDKWGPSVLCFALFVAVALNFAFEGKDRHLW
;
A
#
# COMPACT_ATOMS: atom_id res chain seq x y z
N MET A 1 -33.43 9.23 25.37
CA MET A 1 -34.23 10.02 24.40
C MET A 1 -33.39 10.22 23.15
N LEU A 2 -33.98 10.04 21.96
CA LEU A 2 -33.35 10.33 20.67
C LEU A 2 -34.20 11.42 20.02
N ILE A 3 -33.56 12.54 19.67
CA ILE A 3 -34.16 13.54 18.79
C ILE A 3 -33.91 13.05 17.38
N ILE A 4 -34.98 12.77 16.64
CA ILE A 4 -34.91 12.40 15.23
C ILE A 4 -35.38 13.62 14.45
N GLU A 5 -34.49 14.13 13.61
CA GLU A 5 -34.79 15.21 12.66
C GLU A 5 -35.02 14.57 11.29
N ASP A 6 -36.23 14.71 10.76
CA ASP A 6 -36.52 14.29 9.39
C ASP A 6 -35.88 15.28 8.41
N LEU A 7 -34.82 14.84 7.71
CA LEU A 7 -34.03 15.68 6.82
C LEU A 7 -34.79 16.16 5.58
N LYS A 8 -35.96 15.60 5.26
CA LYS A 8 -36.81 16.10 4.16
C LYS A 8 -37.81 17.17 4.63
N THR A 9 -38.29 17.09 5.87
CA THR A 9 -39.37 17.97 6.37
C THR A 9 -38.93 18.92 7.48
N ARG A 10 -37.70 18.78 8.00
CA ARG A 10 -37.07 19.57 9.09
C ARG A 10 -37.89 19.66 10.39
N LYS A 11 -38.85 18.75 10.59
CA LYS A 11 -39.61 18.65 11.85
C LYS A 11 -38.90 17.70 12.82
N ARG A 12 -38.87 18.09 14.10
CA ARG A 12 -38.29 17.30 15.20
C ARG A 12 -39.41 16.69 16.03
N PHE A 13 -39.33 15.39 16.29
CA PHE A 13 -40.28 14.69 17.14
C PHE A 13 -39.57 14.01 18.32
N TRP A 14 -40.30 13.91 19.44
CA TRP A 14 -39.82 13.29 20.67
C TRP A 14 -40.34 11.86 20.78
N GLN A 15 -39.45 10.89 21.01
CA GLN A 15 -39.86 9.51 21.29
C GLN A 15 -39.20 8.99 22.58
N SER A 16 -40.05 8.59 23.54
CA SER A 16 -39.65 7.93 24.79
C SER A 16 -39.36 6.45 24.55
N ARG A 17 -38.21 5.96 25.05
CA ARG A 17 -37.84 4.53 24.99
C ARG A 17 -38.54 3.77 26.12
N ARG A 18 -39.74 3.26 25.86
CA ARG A 18 -40.31 2.12 26.57
C ARG A 18 -40.93 1.19 25.52
N ASN A 19 -40.11 0.33 24.96
CA ASN A 19 -40.40 -1.09 24.76
C ASN A 19 -39.24 -1.76 24.02
N SER A 20 -38.94 -2.96 24.50
CA SER A 20 -37.94 -3.91 24.07
C SER A 20 -38.34 -4.56 22.75
N GLU A 21 -37.56 -4.33 21.69
CA GLU A 21 -37.44 -5.28 20.57
C GLU A 21 -35.98 -5.35 20.10
N PRO A 22 -35.41 -6.55 19.90
CA PRO A 22 -34.03 -6.75 19.50
C PRO A 22 -33.96 -6.98 17.98
N ASN A 23 -34.11 -5.93 17.16
CA ASN A 23 -33.60 -5.99 15.79
C ASN A 23 -33.63 -4.63 15.11
N ARG A 24 -32.56 -3.85 15.28
CA ARG A 24 -32.18 -2.83 14.29
C ARG A 24 -30.98 -3.38 13.53
N LYS A 25 -31.19 -3.76 12.27
CA LYS A 25 -30.13 -4.08 11.31
C LYS A 25 -29.22 -2.86 11.17
N VAL A 26 -28.13 -2.86 11.92
CA VAL A 26 -26.95 -2.03 11.65
C VAL A 26 -26.43 -2.48 10.28
N ARG A 27 -26.05 -1.53 9.42
CA ARG A 27 -25.40 -1.85 8.15
C ARG A 27 -24.23 -2.81 8.42
N PRO A 28 -24.06 -3.93 7.69
CA PRO A 28 -22.99 -4.87 7.97
C PRO A 28 -21.64 -4.16 7.79
N GLY A 29 -20.73 -4.30 8.76
CA GLY A 29 -19.34 -3.90 8.61
C GLY A 29 -18.83 -2.76 9.49
N LEU A 30 -19.65 -2.10 10.31
CA LEU A 30 -19.15 -1.18 11.34
C LEU A 30 -19.27 -1.82 12.72
N VAL A 31 -18.38 -2.77 13.03
CA VAL A 31 -18.16 -3.18 14.42
C VAL A 31 -17.45 -2.02 15.11
N VAL A 32 -18.22 -1.04 15.60
CA VAL A 32 -17.67 -0.04 16.53
C VAL A 32 -17.51 -0.77 17.86
N MET A 33 -16.41 -1.50 18.03
CA MET A 33 -16.03 -2.00 19.35
C MET A 33 -15.97 -0.80 20.29
N LYS A 34 -16.67 -0.89 21.43
CA LYS A 34 -16.57 0.16 22.44
C LYS A 34 -15.15 0.13 22.97
N PHE A 35 -14.51 1.28 23.13
CA PHE A 35 -13.12 1.33 23.60
C PHE A 35 -12.87 0.55 24.91
N GLY A 36 -13.85 0.49 25.82
CA GLY A 36 -13.71 -0.34 27.02
C GLY A 36 -13.62 -1.85 26.74
N GLU A 37 -14.30 -2.35 25.70
CA GLU A 37 -14.17 -3.74 25.24
C GLU A 37 -12.82 -3.96 24.57
N GLN A 38 -12.39 -3.02 23.72
CA GLN A 38 -11.06 -3.03 23.09
C GLN A 38 -9.92 -3.02 24.13
N LEU A 39 -10.04 -2.18 25.16
CA LEU A 39 -9.06 -2.10 26.23
C LEU A 39 -8.95 -3.46 26.94
N ARG A 40 -10.08 -4.05 27.35
CA ARG A 40 -10.07 -5.38 28.00
C ARG A 40 -9.46 -6.49 27.14
N SER A 41 -9.73 -6.51 25.83
CA SER A 41 -9.18 -7.53 24.93
C SER A 41 -7.69 -7.34 24.64
N SER A 42 -7.16 -6.11 24.78
CA SER A 42 -5.80 -5.77 24.37
C SER A 42 -4.84 -5.51 25.55
N VAL A 43 -5.33 -5.53 26.78
CA VAL A 43 -4.54 -5.35 28.00
C VAL A 43 -3.62 -6.54 28.23
N ILE A 44 -2.38 -6.23 28.59
CA ILE A 44 -1.39 -7.20 29.05
C ILE A 44 -1.72 -7.55 30.49
N ARG A 45 -1.95 -8.83 30.78
CA ARG A 45 -2.43 -9.32 32.09
C ARG A 45 -1.54 -8.86 33.26
N GLU A 46 -0.23 -8.84 33.05
CA GLU A 46 0.77 -8.40 34.05
C GLU A 46 0.65 -6.93 34.43
N TYR A 47 0.22 -6.08 33.50
CA TYR A 47 0.15 -4.64 33.69
C TYR A 47 -1.26 -4.16 34.01
N GLN A 48 -2.21 -5.08 34.20
CA GLN A 48 -3.64 -4.78 34.32
C GLN A 48 -3.94 -3.67 35.34
N TRP A 49 -3.28 -3.68 36.50
CA TRP A 49 -3.46 -2.68 37.57
C TRP A 49 -2.92 -1.29 37.23
N TYR A 50 -1.92 -1.22 36.35
CA TYR A 50 -1.27 0.03 35.95
C TYR A 50 -1.95 0.71 34.77
N TYR A 51 -2.87 0.03 34.07
CA TYR A 51 -3.69 0.65 33.04
C TYR A 51 -4.67 1.67 33.63
N ILE A 52 -5.05 2.63 32.80
CA ILE A 52 -6.09 3.61 33.12
C ILE A 52 -7.41 2.90 33.47
N ASP A 53 -8.00 3.26 34.61
CA ASP A 53 -9.35 2.82 34.99
C ASP A 53 -10.43 3.55 34.18
N TYR A 54 -10.50 3.22 32.90
CA TYR A 54 -11.43 3.85 31.96
C TYR A 54 -12.89 3.61 32.33
N ASP A 55 -13.23 2.42 32.84
CA ASP A 55 -14.60 2.09 33.20
C ASP A 55 -15.02 2.75 34.51
N GLY A 56 -14.13 2.91 35.50
CA GLY A 56 -14.37 3.70 36.71
C GLY A 56 -14.58 5.18 36.41
N LEU A 57 -13.69 5.80 35.64
CA LEU A 57 -13.85 7.21 35.21
C LEU A 57 -15.15 7.44 34.41
N LYS A 58 -15.51 6.47 33.57
CA LYS A 58 -16.74 6.51 32.78
C LYS A 58 -17.99 6.26 33.62
N ALA A 59 -17.91 5.47 34.68
CA ALA A 59 -19.01 5.24 35.61
C ALA A 59 -19.31 6.54 36.37
N GLU A 60 -18.27 7.25 36.83
CA GLU A 60 -18.41 8.55 37.50
C GLU A 60 -19.10 9.59 36.60
N LEU A 61 -18.69 9.71 35.34
CA LEU A 61 -19.35 10.58 34.36
C LEU A 61 -20.81 10.18 34.07
N LYS A 62 -21.18 8.91 34.26
CA LYS A 62 -22.52 8.40 33.97
C LYS A 62 -23.45 8.41 35.17
N GLN A 63 -22.92 8.25 36.38
CA GLN A 63 -23.70 8.17 37.60
C GLN A 63 -24.45 9.48 37.87
N ARG A 64 -23.89 10.60 37.39
CA ARG A 64 -24.48 11.95 37.54
C ARG A 64 -25.15 12.48 36.29
N ARG A 65 -25.64 11.57 35.43
CA ARG A 65 -26.30 11.93 34.18
C ARG A 65 -27.71 12.47 34.45
N GLY A 66 -27.82 13.79 34.61
CA GLY A 66 -29.09 14.50 34.81
C GLY A 66 -29.01 15.70 35.75
N GLU A 67 -27.93 15.82 36.51
CA GLU A 67 -27.62 16.97 37.39
C GLU A 67 -26.63 17.92 36.67
N GLU A 68 -26.66 19.21 37.00
CA GLU A 68 -25.68 20.17 36.48
C GLU A 68 -24.29 19.83 37.02
N TRP A 69 -23.29 19.78 36.14
CA TRP A 69 -21.91 19.48 36.51
C TRP A 69 -21.33 20.64 37.31
N THR A 70 -20.96 20.38 38.57
CA THR A 70 -20.50 21.41 39.52
C THR A 70 -18.97 21.56 39.51
N GLU A 71 -18.46 22.67 40.07
CA GLU A 71 -17.03 22.90 40.23
C GLU A 71 -16.36 21.87 41.16
N GLU A 72 -17.07 21.40 42.19
CA GLU A 72 -16.61 20.34 43.08
C GLU A 72 -16.44 19.00 42.33
N ASP A 73 -17.34 18.72 41.39
CA ASP A 73 -17.29 17.53 40.54
C ASP A 73 -16.14 17.57 39.54
N GLU A 74 -15.90 18.74 38.95
CA GLU A 74 -14.74 18.97 38.09
C GLU A 74 -13.45 18.72 38.88
N ARG A 75 -13.32 19.29 40.07
CA ARG A 75 -12.14 19.11 40.92
C ARG A 75 -11.93 17.64 41.29
N ARG A 76 -13.00 16.92 41.62
CA ARG A 76 -12.93 15.49 41.96
C ARG A 76 -12.52 14.64 40.76
N PHE A 77 -13.12 14.88 39.59
CA PHE A 77 -12.82 14.15 38.36
C PHE A 77 -11.38 14.40 37.92
N VAL A 78 -10.94 15.66 37.94
CA VAL A 78 -9.58 16.06 37.60
C VAL A 78 -8.56 15.43 38.55
N SER A 79 -8.83 15.40 39.86
CA SER A 79 -7.94 14.77 40.85
C SER A 79 -7.76 13.26 40.59
N LYS A 80 -8.84 12.55 40.24
CA LYS A 80 -8.75 11.14 39.84
C LYS A 80 -8.00 10.94 38.53
N LEU A 81 -8.25 11.80 37.55
CA LEU A 81 -7.56 11.77 36.25
C LEU A 81 -6.05 12.02 36.43
N GLU A 82 -5.65 12.88 37.36
CA GLU A 82 -4.24 13.09 37.74
C GLU A 82 -3.63 11.88 38.44
N ALA A 83 -4.34 11.26 39.38
CA ALA A 83 -3.87 10.04 40.03
C ALA A 83 -3.64 8.91 39.01
N GLU A 84 -4.54 8.76 38.05
CA GLU A 84 -4.39 7.80 36.95
C GLU A 84 -3.21 8.17 36.02
N LEU A 85 -3.00 9.46 35.75
CA LEU A 85 -1.85 9.93 34.96
C LEU A 85 -0.52 9.60 35.65
N ASP A 86 -0.43 9.86 36.95
CA ASP A 86 0.77 9.60 37.74
C ASP A 86 1.07 8.10 37.88
N LYS A 87 0.02 7.28 38.01
CA LYS A 87 0.14 5.82 37.99
C LYS A 87 0.75 5.32 36.69
N VAL A 88 0.20 5.75 35.55
CA VAL A 88 0.69 5.34 34.21
C VAL A 88 2.10 5.83 33.96
N HIS A 89 2.39 7.09 34.28
CA HIS A 89 3.70 7.71 34.11
C HIS A 89 4.78 6.99 34.95
N THR A 90 4.49 6.71 36.22
CA THR A 90 5.43 6.02 37.11
C THR A 90 5.75 4.61 36.60
N LYS A 91 4.73 3.85 36.17
CA LYS A 91 4.96 2.50 35.61
C LYS A 91 5.81 2.54 34.35
N GLN A 92 5.53 3.49 33.46
CA GLN A 92 6.28 3.66 32.22
C GLN A 92 7.75 3.98 32.53
N GLN A 93 8.04 4.92 33.45
CA GLN A 93 9.42 5.26 33.83
C GLN A 93 10.18 4.06 34.42
N VAL A 94 9.56 3.33 35.35
CA VAL A 94 10.18 2.15 35.97
C VAL A 94 10.53 1.10 34.91
N LYS A 95 9.60 0.78 34.01
CA LYS A 95 9.84 -0.23 32.96
C LYS A 95 10.84 0.26 31.91
N ALA A 96 10.85 1.55 31.57
CA ALA A 96 11.85 2.12 30.66
C ALA A 96 13.27 2.05 31.24
N MET A 97 13.43 2.32 32.55
CA MET A 97 14.71 2.16 33.25
C MET A 97 15.15 0.70 33.35
N GLU A 98 14.22 -0.22 33.60
CA GLU A 98 14.45 -1.66 33.62
C GLU A 98 14.97 -2.15 32.25
N ILE A 99 14.28 -1.80 31.16
CA ILE A 99 14.69 -2.15 29.79
C ILE A 99 16.07 -1.56 29.47
N SER A 100 16.31 -0.30 29.82
CA SER A 100 17.60 0.36 29.59
C SER A 100 18.74 -0.33 30.33
N ARG A 101 18.48 -0.80 31.56
CA ARG A 101 19.44 -1.59 32.33
C ARG A 101 19.68 -2.97 31.70
N ARG A 102 18.63 -3.68 31.29
CA ARG A 102 18.76 -4.98 30.60
C ARG A 102 19.59 -4.85 29.33
N ILE A 103 19.33 -3.84 28.50
CA ILE A 103 20.12 -3.56 27.29
C ILE A 103 21.60 -3.33 27.64
N ALA A 104 21.90 -2.56 28.68
CA ALA A 104 23.27 -2.27 29.07
C ALA A 104 24.02 -3.50 29.64
N VAL A 105 23.30 -4.42 30.29
CA VAL A 105 23.85 -5.71 30.78
C VAL A 105 24.14 -6.63 29.60
N SER A 106 23.16 -6.89 28.74
CA SER A 106 23.34 -7.73 27.54
C SER A 106 24.40 -7.16 26.61
N GLU A 107 24.55 -5.84 26.52
CA GLU A 107 25.62 -5.22 25.74
C GLU A 107 27.02 -5.56 26.29
N ARG A 108 27.20 -5.65 27.61
CA ARG A 108 28.47 -6.07 28.21
C ARG A 108 28.72 -7.54 27.97
N GLU A 109 27.73 -8.40 28.21
CA GLU A 109 27.83 -9.85 28.01
C GLU A 109 28.18 -10.20 26.56
N VAL A 110 27.48 -9.60 25.59
CA VAL A 110 27.78 -9.79 24.17
C VAL A 110 29.20 -9.32 23.84
N ARG A 111 29.65 -8.18 24.39
CA ARG A 111 31.02 -7.69 24.18
C ARG A 111 32.06 -8.65 24.78
N ASP A 112 31.82 -9.18 25.95
CA ASP A 112 32.73 -10.11 26.64
C ASP A 112 32.85 -11.42 25.87
N VAL A 113 31.72 -11.97 25.38
CA VAL A 113 31.68 -13.18 24.54
C VAL A 113 32.40 -12.96 23.20
N VAL A 114 32.21 -11.80 22.57
CA VAL A 114 32.88 -11.47 21.29
C VAL A 114 34.37 -11.19 21.49
N ASN A 115 34.78 -10.58 22.60
CA ASN A 115 36.19 -10.36 22.92
C ASN A 115 36.90 -11.70 23.18
N ARG A 116 36.29 -12.61 23.94
CA ARG A 116 36.79 -13.99 24.13
C ARG A 116 36.98 -14.72 22.80
N LEU A 117 36.08 -14.48 21.84
CA LEU A 117 36.20 -15.04 20.49
C LEU A 117 37.36 -14.42 19.69
N ASN A 118 37.55 -13.09 19.77
CA ASN A 118 38.58 -12.36 19.02
C ASN A 118 40.00 -12.54 19.58
N GLU A 119 40.16 -12.73 20.88
CA GLU A 119 41.46 -13.01 21.53
C GLU A 119 42.05 -14.38 21.11
N ARG A 120 41.23 -15.23 20.48
CA ARG A 120 41.58 -16.59 20.02
C ARG A 120 42.28 -16.60 18.66
N GLY A 121 43.36 -15.84 18.52
CA GLY A 121 44.37 -16.11 17.52
C GLY A 121 45.31 -17.22 18.01
N LEU A 122 45.00 -18.49 17.68
CA LEU A 122 45.86 -19.70 17.84
C LEU A 122 45.87 -20.37 19.24
N GLY A 123 45.08 -21.46 19.44
CA GLY A 123 45.59 -22.62 20.20
C GLY A 123 44.98 -23.09 21.54
N ARG A 124 43.77 -22.70 21.97
CA ARG A 124 43.11 -23.33 23.15
C ARG A 124 41.64 -23.65 22.89
N ASP A 125 41.16 -24.80 23.36
CA ASP A 125 39.82 -25.39 23.14
C ASP A 125 38.65 -24.70 23.87
N ASP A 126 38.88 -23.60 24.59
CA ASP A 126 37.86 -22.93 25.43
C ASP A 126 37.30 -21.67 24.73
N GLY A 127 36.45 -21.88 23.73
CA GLY A 127 35.70 -20.80 23.07
C GLY A 127 34.23 -20.78 23.55
N PRO A 128 33.54 -19.63 23.49
CA PRO A 128 32.13 -19.56 23.86
C PRO A 128 31.32 -20.58 23.07
N SER A 129 30.53 -21.39 23.78
CA SER A 129 29.74 -22.47 23.17
C SER A 129 28.63 -21.90 22.28
N GLU A 130 28.14 -22.71 21.34
CA GLU A 130 26.98 -22.33 20.52
C GLU A 130 25.74 -22.05 21.40
N GLU A 131 25.66 -22.72 22.55
CA GLU A 131 24.63 -22.53 23.57
C GLU A 131 24.68 -21.13 24.20
N GLU A 132 25.87 -20.57 24.47
CA GLU A 132 25.99 -19.19 24.99
C GLU A 132 25.42 -18.16 24.00
N PHE A 133 25.62 -18.34 22.69
CA PHE A 133 25.03 -17.44 21.69
C PHE A 133 23.51 -17.62 21.56
N MET A 134 23.00 -18.84 21.72
CA MET A 134 21.55 -19.10 21.71
C MET A 134 20.86 -18.46 22.93
N LEU A 135 21.47 -18.55 24.12
CA LEU A 135 20.96 -17.90 25.33
C LEU A 135 20.93 -16.38 25.19
N LEU A 136 22.00 -15.77 24.65
CA LEU A 136 22.02 -14.33 24.38
C LEU A 136 20.97 -13.90 23.34
N GLU A 137 20.70 -14.75 22.34
CA GLU A 137 19.65 -14.49 21.36
C GLU A 137 18.24 -14.54 21.99
N GLU A 138 18.02 -15.48 22.91
CA GLU A 138 16.78 -15.60 23.68
C GLU A 138 16.60 -14.38 24.62
N ASP A 139 17.64 -13.99 25.35
CA ASP A 139 17.64 -12.80 26.22
C ASP A 139 17.34 -11.52 25.44
N LEU A 140 17.96 -11.33 24.27
CA LEU A 140 17.68 -10.20 23.39
C LEU A 140 16.24 -10.25 22.86
N SER A 141 15.70 -11.44 22.57
CA SER A 141 14.32 -11.63 22.14
C SER A 141 13.32 -11.26 23.23
N ASP A 142 13.64 -11.55 24.49
CA ASP A 142 12.84 -11.14 25.65
C ASP A 142 12.87 -9.63 25.87
N ILE A 143 14.03 -8.99 25.70
CA ILE A 143 14.13 -7.52 25.76
C ILE A 143 13.30 -6.89 24.63
N ILE A 144 13.30 -7.49 23.43
CA ILE A 144 12.45 -7.05 22.32
C ILE A 144 10.96 -7.15 22.68
N ALA A 145 10.53 -8.23 23.34
CA ALA A 145 9.16 -8.40 23.82
C ALA A 145 8.79 -7.35 24.89
N ASP A 146 9.70 -7.04 25.82
CA ASP A 146 9.51 -5.98 26.82
C ASP A 146 9.33 -4.59 26.19
N VAL A 147 10.12 -4.26 25.16
CA VAL A 147 9.99 -2.99 24.42
C VAL A 147 8.65 -2.91 23.70
N HIS A 148 8.22 -4.02 23.08
CA HIS A 148 6.91 -4.12 22.43
C HIS A 148 5.77 -3.89 23.44
N ASP A 149 5.83 -4.58 24.58
CA ASP A 149 4.81 -4.52 25.62
C ASP A 149 4.69 -3.13 26.24
N LEU A 150 5.82 -2.46 26.47
CA LEU A 150 5.86 -1.08 26.95
C LEU A 150 5.25 -0.10 25.94
N ALA A 151 5.60 -0.23 24.66
CA ALA A 151 5.04 0.64 23.61
C ALA A 151 3.52 0.48 23.49
N LYS A 152 3.02 -0.76 23.53
CA LYS A 152 1.59 -1.07 23.53
C LYS A 152 0.88 -0.50 24.76
N PHE A 153 1.49 -0.62 25.94
CA PHE A 153 1.00 -0.03 27.19
C PHE A 153 0.84 1.49 27.07
N VAL A 154 1.88 2.19 26.61
CA VAL A 154 1.88 3.65 26.45
C VAL A 154 0.77 4.11 25.49
N GLN A 155 0.65 3.46 24.35
CA GLN A 155 -0.30 3.82 23.31
C GLN A 155 -1.76 3.61 23.73
N LEU A 156 -2.07 2.47 24.35
CA LEU A 156 -3.43 2.16 24.84
C LEU A 156 -3.86 3.15 25.92
N ASN A 157 -2.97 3.48 26.86
CA ASN A 157 -3.25 4.45 27.92
C ASN A 157 -3.43 5.87 27.36
N TYR A 158 -2.56 6.31 26.45
CA TYR A 158 -2.70 7.61 25.79
C TYR A 158 -4.06 7.75 25.07
N THR A 159 -4.46 6.71 24.34
CA THR A 159 -5.78 6.64 23.69
C THR A 159 -6.91 6.67 24.73
N GLY A 160 -6.72 6.01 25.87
CA GLY A 160 -7.65 6.00 26.98
C GLY A 160 -7.90 7.39 27.58
N PHE A 161 -6.84 8.13 27.90
CA PHE A 161 -6.92 9.52 28.36
C PHE A 161 -7.64 10.39 27.33
N TYR A 162 -7.26 10.33 26.06
CA TYR A 162 -7.89 11.14 25.02
C TYR A 162 -9.40 10.82 24.88
N LYS A 163 -9.78 9.54 24.93
CA LYS A 163 -11.18 9.11 24.81
C LYS A 163 -12.02 9.45 26.04
N ILE A 164 -11.45 9.46 27.24
CA ILE A 164 -12.21 9.83 28.46
C ILE A 164 -12.40 11.34 28.53
N ILE A 165 -11.38 12.13 28.19
CA ILE A 165 -11.47 13.60 28.11
C ILE A 165 -12.48 14.03 27.05
N LYS A 166 -12.43 13.44 25.85
CA LYS A 166 -13.43 13.72 24.80
C LYS A 166 -14.86 13.38 25.25
N LYS A 167 -15.02 12.37 26.11
CA LYS A 167 -16.32 11.98 26.65
C LYS A 167 -16.77 12.95 27.74
N HIS A 168 -15.87 13.38 28.61
CA HIS A 168 -16.10 14.42 29.61
C HIS A 168 -16.62 15.69 28.94
N ASP A 169 -15.84 16.28 28.03
CA ASP A 169 -16.19 17.55 27.35
C ASP A 169 -17.55 17.47 26.63
N LYS A 170 -17.89 16.30 26.09
CA LYS A 170 -19.18 16.07 25.41
C LYS A 170 -20.37 15.94 26.36
N LEU A 171 -20.14 15.43 27.58
CA LEU A 171 -21.20 15.18 28.56
C LEU A 171 -21.43 16.37 29.48
N THR A 172 -20.36 17.04 29.91
CA THR A 172 -20.41 18.13 30.89
C THR A 172 -20.53 19.50 30.23
N GLY A 173 -20.02 19.66 28.99
CA GLY A 173 -19.92 20.94 28.32
C GLY A 173 -18.74 21.81 28.79
N TRP A 174 -17.99 21.35 29.81
CA TRP A 174 -16.77 21.98 30.29
C TRP A 174 -15.58 21.55 29.42
N HIS A 175 -14.64 22.45 29.14
CA HIS A 175 -13.52 22.20 28.25
C HIS A 175 -12.27 21.78 29.03
N LEU A 176 -12.10 20.48 29.30
CA LEU A 176 -10.95 19.95 30.02
C LEU A 176 -9.75 19.66 29.11
N LYS A 177 -10.00 19.46 27.81
CA LYS A 177 -8.96 19.11 26.82
C LYS A 177 -7.70 20.00 26.84
N PRO A 178 -7.76 21.34 26.73
CA PRO A 178 -6.54 22.16 26.67
C PRO A 178 -5.75 22.13 27.99
N VAL A 179 -6.43 22.10 29.14
CA VAL A 179 -5.80 22.04 30.46
C VAL A 179 -5.05 20.72 30.63
N PHE A 180 -5.68 19.61 30.27
CA PHE A 180 -5.07 18.30 30.40
C PHE A 180 -3.99 18.04 29.36
N GLU A 181 -4.10 18.61 28.15
CA GLU A 181 -3.00 18.58 27.17
C GLU A 181 -1.73 19.25 27.71
N ALA A 182 -1.85 20.36 28.44
CA ALA A 182 -0.70 20.98 29.11
C ALA A 182 -0.09 20.05 30.19
N ARG A 183 -0.93 19.35 30.95
CA ARG A 183 -0.48 18.37 31.96
C ARG A 183 0.18 17.14 31.35
N LEU A 184 -0.38 16.58 30.27
CA LEU A 184 0.23 15.51 29.49
C LEU A 184 1.59 15.93 28.89
N LYS A 185 1.74 17.20 28.49
CA LYS A 185 3.03 17.73 28.04
C LYS A 185 4.02 17.89 29.19
N ALA A 186 3.56 18.21 30.40
CA ALA A 186 4.41 18.33 31.58
C ALA A 186 4.91 16.96 32.09
N LYS A 187 4.07 15.91 31.98
CA LYS A 187 4.42 14.52 32.32
C LYS A 187 4.31 13.60 31.08
N PRO A 188 5.23 13.71 30.12
CA PRO A 188 5.11 13.01 28.84
C PRO A 188 5.52 11.54 28.97
N PHE A 189 4.56 10.64 29.13
CA PHE A 189 4.81 9.18 29.03
C PHE A 189 4.73 8.65 27.59
N TYR A 190 4.27 9.47 26.64
CA TYR A 190 4.02 9.08 25.23
C TYR A 190 5.10 9.54 24.24
N LYS A 191 6.08 10.32 24.69
CA LYS A 191 7.12 10.92 23.83
C LYS A 191 8.46 10.19 23.88
N GLU A 192 8.54 9.04 24.55
CA GLU A 192 9.79 8.30 24.57
C GLU A 192 10.05 7.65 23.21
N ASN A 193 11.16 8.08 22.60
CA ASN A 193 11.63 7.55 21.34
C ASN A 193 12.39 6.24 21.60
N TYR A 194 11.70 5.11 21.45
CA TYR A 194 12.31 3.77 21.51
C TYR A 194 13.32 3.51 20.37
N ASP A 195 13.37 4.37 19.35
CA ASP A 195 14.23 4.21 18.17
C ASP A 195 15.71 4.09 18.52
N ALA A 196 16.21 4.83 19.52
CA ALA A 196 17.59 4.67 19.98
C ALA A 196 17.84 3.28 20.57
N SER A 197 16.91 2.76 21.37
CA SER A 197 16.97 1.41 21.93
C SER A 197 16.86 0.35 20.84
N VAL A 198 15.99 0.53 19.85
CA VAL A 198 15.85 -0.36 18.68
C VAL A 198 17.15 -0.41 17.87
N VAL A 199 17.82 0.73 17.64
CA VAL A 199 19.12 0.75 16.94
C VAL A 199 20.19 0.00 17.74
N LYS A 200 20.24 0.18 19.06
CA LYS A 200 21.19 -0.56 19.93
C LYS A 200 20.92 -2.06 19.92
N LEU A 201 19.67 -2.47 20.16
CA LEU A 201 19.24 -3.87 20.11
C LEU A 201 19.55 -4.51 18.76
N SER A 202 19.33 -3.77 17.67
CA SER A 202 19.65 -4.26 16.33
C SER A 202 21.13 -4.55 16.15
N ARG A 203 22.03 -3.74 16.72
CA ARG A 203 23.49 -3.98 16.65
C ARG A 203 23.88 -5.20 17.46
N LEU A 204 23.31 -5.35 18.66
CA LEU A 204 23.57 -6.50 19.53
C LEU A 204 23.08 -7.80 18.89
N TYR A 205 21.85 -7.81 18.38
CA TYR A 205 21.27 -8.97 17.72
C TYR A 205 22.06 -9.36 16.47
N ASP A 206 22.53 -8.39 15.68
CA ASP A 206 23.39 -8.65 14.53
C ASP A 206 24.73 -9.29 14.94
N LEU A 207 25.32 -8.81 16.04
CA LEU A 207 26.60 -9.28 16.54
C LEU A 207 26.51 -10.72 17.08
N VAL A 208 25.45 -11.05 17.81
CA VAL A 208 25.15 -12.41 18.29
C VAL A 208 24.91 -13.34 17.10
N ARG A 209 24.03 -12.94 16.16
CA ARG A 209 23.69 -13.73 14.96
C ARG A 209 24.89 -13.98 14.05
N THR A 210 25.81 -13.03 13.94
CA THR A 210 27.04 -13.16 13.14
C THR A 210 28.20 -13.77 13.91
N ARG A 211 28.00 -14.17 15.17
CA ARG A 211 29.01 -14.75 16.05
C ARG A 211 30.28 -13.89 16.10
N GLY A 212 30.13 -12.57 16.24
CA GLY A 212 31.26 -11.64 16.26
C GLY A 212 31.96 -11.40 14.92
N ASN A 213 31.55 -12.06 13.83
CA ASN A 213 32.09 -11.89 12.49
C ASN A 213 31.09 -11.15 11.58
N PRO A 214 30.96 -9.81 11.70
CA PRO A 214 30.08 -9.05 10.82
C PRO A 214 30.48 -9.28 9.37
N ALA A 215 29.49 -9.53 8.51
CA ALA A 215 29.74 -9.76 7.08
C ALA A 215 30.47 -8.54 6.49
N LYS A 216 31.78 -8.69 6.22
CA LYS A 216 32.60 -7.68 5.57
C LYS A 216 32.20 -7.59 4.10
N GLY A 217 31.34 -6.62 3.78
CA GLY A 217 30.99 -6.28 2.41
C GLY A 217 30.35 -4.90 2.32
N ASP A 218 30.62 -4.19 1.23
CA ASP A 218 30.01 -2.89 0.97
C ASP A 218 28.48 -3.05 0.88
N SER A 219 27.75 -2.45 1.81
CA SER A 219 26.27 -2.43 1.78
C SER A 219 25.69 -1.82 0.50
N ALA A 220 26.52 -1.05 -0.23
CA ALA A 220 26.24 -0.45 -1.53
C ALA A 220 26.65 -1.34 -2.73
N ALA A 221 27.59 -2.27 -2.56
CA ALA A 221 28.01 -3.17 -3.62
C ALA A 221 27.06 -4.36 -3.69
N GLY A 222 25.95 -4.19 -4.42
CA GLY A 222 25.26 -5.35 -4.96
C GLY A 222 26.24 -6.08 -5.86
N GLY A 223 26.68 -7.27 -5.44
CA GLY A 223 27.62 -8.11 -6.17
C GLY A 223 27.23 -8.16 -7.66
N SER A 224 28.21 -7.87 -8.51
CA SER A 224 28.04 -7.77 -9.95
C SER A 224 27.98 -9.15 -10.60
N GLN A 225 27.12 -10.08 -10.14
CA GLN A 225 26.89 -11.36 -10.83
C GLN A 225 25.46 -11.94 -10.66
N ALA A 226 25.07 -12.69 -11.69
CA ALA A 226 23.84 -13.44 -11.94
C ALA A 226 22.57 -12.64 -12.32
N SER A 227 21.82 -13.18 -13.29
CA SER A 227 20.48 -12.71 -13.67
C SER A 227 19.53 -12.86 -12.47
N PHE A 228 19.11 -11.75 -11.88
CA PHE A 228 18.18 -11.71 -10.75
C PHE A 228 16.93 -10.90 -11.12
N VAL A 229 15.80 -11.26 -10.52
CA VAL A 229 14.56 -10.49 -10.67
C VAL A 229 14.42 -9.54 -9.49
N ARG A 230 14.24 -8.25 -9.77
CA ARG A 230 14.01 -7.23 -8.74
C ARG A 230 12.53 -6.92 -8.65
N HIS A 231 11.95 -7.15 -7.49
CA HIS A 231 10.59 -6.71 -7.17
C HIS A 231 10.64 -5.64 -6.09
N THR A 232 9.82 -4.60 -6.23
CA THR A 232 9.66 -3.55 -5.21
C THR A 232 8.19 -3.30 -5.00
N THR A 233 7.73 -3.61 -3.80
CA THR A 233 6.34 -3.42 -3.36
C THR A 233 6.29 -2.42 -2.22
N LYS A 234 5.17 -1.71 -2.13
CA LYS A 234 4.92 -0.70 -1.11
C LYS A 234 3.64 -1.03 -0.38
N TYR A 235 3.66 -0.83 0.93
CA TYR A 235 2.55 -1.12 1.82
C TYR A 235 2.30 0.08 2.72
N TRP A 236 1.04 0.29 3.10
CA TRP A 236 0.67 1.15 4.20
C TRP A 236 0.64 0.35 5.50
N VAL A 237 1.09 1.00 6.56
CA VAL A 237 1.16 0.44 7.91
C VAL A 237 0.44 1.41 8.83
N HIS A 238 -0.53 0.93 9.60
CA HIS A 238 -1.20 1.76 10.58
C HIS A 238 -0.19 2.20 11.66
N PRO A 239 -0.21 3.46 12.16
CA PRO A 239 0.72 3.92 13.20
C PRO A 239 0.77 2.99 14.41
N ASP A 240 -0.39 2.43 14.78
CA ASP A 240 -0.51 1.43 15.85
C ASP A 240 0.37 0.18 15.69
N ASN A 241 0.70 -0.20 14.45
CA ASN A 241 1.44 -1.42 14.13
C ASN A 241 2.92 -1.14 13.82
N VAL A 242 3.36 0.13 13.85
CA VAL A 242 4.72 0.52 13.43
C VAL A 242 5.79 -0.08 14.33
N THR A 243 5.60 -0.04 15.65
CA THR A 243 6.58 -0.57 16.61
C THR A 243 6.68 -2.09 16.52
N GLU A 244 5.54 -2.78 16.50
CA GLU A 244 5.49 -4.23 16.31
C GLU A 244 6.20 -4.66 15.02
N LEU A 245 5.92 -3.96 13.91
CA LEU A 245 6.55 -4.22 12.63
C LEU A 245 8.08 -4.00 12.67
N LYS A 246 8.55 -2.90 13.27
CA LYS A 246 10.00 -2.62 13.42
C LYS A 246 10.69 -3.76 14.16
N LEU A 247 10.10 -4.25 15.24
CA LEU A 247 10.66 -5.30 16.08
C LEU A 247 10.63 -6.68 15.40
N ILE A 248 9.57 -7.03 14.65
CA ILE A 248 9.53 -8.25 13.84
C ILE A 248 10.63 -8.25 12.78
N ILE A 249 10.81 -7.14 12.06
CA ILE A 249 11.83 -7.03 11.02
C ILE A 249 13.24 -7.11 11.62
N LEU A 250 13.45 -6.52 12.80
CA LEU A 250 14.75 -6.49 13.50
C LEU A 250 15.30 -7.88 13.80
N LYS A 251 14.43 -8.87 14.08
CA LYS A 251 14.84 -10.28 14.27
C LYS A 251 15.50 -10.89 13.04
N HIS A 252 15.22 -10.37 11.84
CA HIS A 252 15.73 -10.93 10.59
C HIS A 252 16.74 -10.02 9.88
N LEU A 253 16.58 -8.70 9.98
CA LEU A 253 17.38 -7.71 9.28
C LEU A 253 17.80 -6.59 10.25
N PRO A 254 19.11 -6.31 10.38
CA PRO A 254 19.56 -5.22 11.22
C PRO A 254 19.25 -3.85 10.60
N VAL A 255 19.09 -2.86 11.46
CA VAL A 255 18.96 -1.45 11.09
C VAL A 255 20.29 -0.95 10.52
N LEU A 256 20.24 -0.46 9.29
CA LEU A 256 21.38 0.12 8.61
C LEU A 256 21.68 1.51 9.19
N VAL A 257 22.83 1.63 9.86
CA VAL A 257 23.35 2.91 10.35
C VAL A 257 24.39 3.45 9.37
N PHE A 258 24.16 4.65 8.82
CA PHE A 258 25.05 5.26 7.82
C PHE A 258 26.42 5.67 8.37
N ASN A 259 26.47 6.16 9.61
CA ASN A 259 27.70 6.52 10.29
C ASN A 259 27.79 5.77 11.64
N PRO A 260 28.52 4.65 11.71
CA PRO A 260 28.62 3.87 12.94
C PRO A 260 29.43 4.58 14.04
N SER A 261 30.26 5.57 13.69
CA SER A 261 31.14 6.28 14.61
C SER A 261 30.44 7.39 15.41
N LYS A 262 29.25 7.84 14.97
CA LYS A 262 28.44 8.84 15.67
C LYS A 262 27.33 8.13 16.45
N GLU A 263 26.98 8.62 17.63
CA GLU A 263 25.76 8.21 18.31
C GLU A 263 24.52 8.58 17.47
N PHE A 264 23.48 7.76 17.59
CA PHE A 264 22.26 7.95 16.81
C PHE A 264 21.48 9.16 17.34
N GLU A 265 21.28 10.16 16.49
CA GLU A 265 20.34 11.25 16.71
C GLU A 265 19.10 11.05 15.85
N GLU A 266 17.92 11.43 16.35
CA GLU A 266 16.66 11.34 15.61
C GLU A 266 16.73 12.08 14.27
N ALA A 267 17.41 13.22 14.26
CA ALA A 267 17.67 14.02 13.06
C ALA A 267 18.35 13.22 11.94
N ASP A 268 19.20 12.22 12.26
CA ASP A 268 19.93 11.42 11.26
C ASP A 268 18.98 10.52 10.44
N SER A 269 17.79 10.22 10.97
CA SER A 269 16.76 9.45 10.26
C SER A 269 15.89 10.31 9.33
N ALA A 270 15.93 11.63 9.49
CA ALA A 270 15.09 12.57 8.75
C ALA A 270 15.50 12.67 7.28
N ILE A 271 14.52 12.56 6.38
CA ILE A 271 14.70 12.74 4.94
C ILE A 271 13.68 13.74 4.44
N SER A 272 14.20 14.85 3.89
CA SER A 272 13.40 15.83 3.20
C SER A 272 13.65 15.77 1.70
N SER A 273 12.61 15.97 0.90
CA SER A 273 12.73 16.05 -0.56
C SER A 273 11.78 17.10 -1.12
N ILE A 274 12.31 18.08 -1.84
CA ILE A 274 11.55 19.11 -2.54
C ILE A 274 11.32 18.65 -3.97
N TYR A 275 10.06 18.46 -4.34
CA TYR A 275 9.66 18.12 -5.70
C TYR A 275 9.40 19.38 -6.52
N TYR A 276 9.87 19.32 -7.76
CA TYR A 276 9.70 20.36 -8.75
C TYR A 276 8.61 19.95 -9.73
N ASP A 277 7.83 20.91 -10.21
CA ASP A 277 6.88 20.75 -11.31
C ASP A 277 6.60 22.13 -11.92
N ASN A 278 5.94 22.14 -13.08
CA ASN A 278 5.42 23.37 -13.67
C ASN A 278 4.03 23.65 -13.04
N PRO A 279 3.85 24.79 -12.36
CA PRO A 279 2.58 25.10 -11.69
C PRO A 279 1.36 25.32 -12.59
N GLU A 280 1.58 25.57 -13.88
CA GLU A 280 0.52 25.78 -14.87
C GLU A 280 0.09 24.47 -15.52
N THR A 281 1.05 23.61 -15.90
CA THR A 281 0.79 22.40 -16.69
C THR A 281 0.75 21.11 -15.88
N TRP A 282 1.44 21.04 -14.73
CA TRP A 282 1.56 19.84 -13.89
C TRP A 282 2.08 18.61 -14.66
N GLU A 283 2.98 18.84 -15.62
CA GLU A 283 3.41 17.81 -16.56
C GLU A 283 4.21 16.67 -15.89
N LEU A 284 5.02 16.98 -14.87
CA LEU A 284 5.75 15.95 -14.14
C LEU A 284 4.78 15.11 -13.30
N TYR A 285 3.81 15.75 -12.63
CA TYR A 285 2.74 15.05 -11.93
C TYR A 285 1.96 14.11 -12.85
N GLU A 286 1.43 14.64 -13.96
CA GLU A 286 0.61 13.86 -14.88
C GLU A 286 1.41 12.74 -15.56
N GLY A 287 2.63 13.03 -16.02
CA GLY A 287 3.51 12.04 -16.64
C GLY A 287 3.83 10.90 -15.68
N ARG A 288 4.11 11.20 -14.40
CA ARG A 288 4.38 10.20 -13.37
C ARG A 288 3.15 9.41 -12.95
N LEU A 289 1.97 10.03 -12.96
CA LEU A 289 0.70 9.35 -12.68
C LEU A 289 0.31 8.41 -13.82
N LYS A 290 0.36 8.90 -15.07
CA LYS A 290 0.07 8.13 -16.29
C LYS A 290 1.13 7.07 -16.57
N LYS A 291 2.32 7.25 -16.01
CA LYS A 291 3.54 6.48 -16.29
C LYS A 291 3.87 6.53 -17.77
N THR A 292 3.97 7.72 -18.34
CA THR A 292 4.39 7.85 -19.74
C THR A 292 5.87 7.47 -19.90
N GLU A 293 6.23 6.92 -21.06
CA GLU A 293 7.63 6.63 -21.38
C GLU A 293 8.46 7.91 -21.27
N GLY A 294 9.60 7.85 -20.59
CA GLY A 294 10.45 9.01 -20.32
C GLY A 294 9.96 9.94 -19.22
N ALA A 295 8.86 9.64 -18.51
CA ALA A 295 8.33 10.54 -17.48
C ALA A 295 9.33 10.80 -16.34
N GLU A 296 9.71 12.06 -16.19
CA GLU A 296 10.69 12.50 -15.19
C GLU A 296 10.03 12.85 -13.85
N ALA A 297 10.80 12.75 -12.77
CA ALA A 297 10.51 13.37 -11.49
C ALA A 297 11.79 13.94 -10.92
N ILE A 298 11.84 15.27 -10.82
CA ILE A 298 12.99 16.03 -10.33
C ILE A 298 12.75 16.40 -8.87
N ARG A 299 13.76 16.17 -8.03
CA ARG A 299 13.70 16.55 -6.62
C ARG A 299 15.05 16.86 -6.03
N LEU A 300 15.10 17.79 -5.09
CA LEU A 300 16.27 18.03 -4.25
C LEU A 300 16.08 17.36 -2.90
N ARG A 301 17.06 16.59 -2.47
CA ARG A 301 17.00 15.80 -1.25
C ARG A 301 18.19 16.13 -0.36
N TRP A 302 17.93 16.25 0.94
CA TRP A 302 18.97 16.18 1.96
C TRP A 302 18.60 15.13 3.01
N TYR A 303 19.63 14.67 3.71
CA TYR A 303 19.54 13.70 4.80
C TYR A 303 20.01 14.41 6.07
N GLY A 304 19.37 14.15 7.20
CA GLY A 304 19.75 14.78 8.46
C GLY A 304 19.01 16.09 8.73
N GLY A 305 19.52 16.82 9.73
CA GLY A 305 19.03 18.13 10.13
C GLY A 305 19.36 19.27 9.16
N MET A 306 19.14 20.50 9.63
CA MET A 306 19.34 21.72 8.84
C MET A 306 20.80 22.13 8.69
N GLN A 307 21.72 21.54 9.47
CA GLN A 307 23.16 21.79 9.34
C GLN A 307 23.78 21.09 8.11
N THR A 308 23.03 20.23 7.41
CA THR A 308 23.53 19.51 6.24
C THR A 308 23.80 20.44 5.06
N GLU A 309 25.07 20.57 4.66
CA GLU A 309 25.48 21.37 3.50
C GLU A 309 25.28 20.67 2.16
N THR A 310 25.25 19.33 2.14
CA THR A 310 25.23 18.55 0.91
C THR A 310 23.80 18.22 0.48
N ILE A 311 23.40 18.75 -0.68
CA ILE A 311 22.10 18.53 -1.29
C ILE A 311 22.25 17.61 -2.50
N PHE A 312 21.41 16.58 -2.59
CA PHE A 312 21.36 15.68 -3.73
C PHE A 312 20.29 16.14 -4.70
N VAL A 313 20.70 16.55 -5.89
CA VAL A 313 19.79 16.80 -7.01
C VAL A 313 19.51 15.47 -7.68
N GLU A 314 18.28 14.96 -7.54
CA GLU A 314 17.88 13.64 -8.02
C GLU A 314 16.88 13.76 -9.18
N ARG A 315 17.06 12.94 -10.21
CA ARG A 315 16.09 12.73 -11.28
C ARG A 315 15.73 11.26 -11.37
N LYS A 316 14.42 10.99 -11.46
CA LYS A 316 13.89 9.65 -11.75
C LYS A 316 13.21 9.66 -13.11
N THR A 317 13.71 8.85 -14.03
CA THR A 317 13.14 8.70 -15.37
C THR A 317 12.42 7.35 -15.43
N HIS A 318 11.13 7.38 -15.77
CA HIS A 318 10.37 6.16 -16.00
C HIS A 318 10.72 5.59 -17.38
N ARG A 319 11.04 4.31 -17.40
CA ARG A 319 11.11 3.48 -18.60
C ARG A 319 10.04 2.40 -18.50
N GLU A 320 9.31 2.21 -19.58
CA GLU A 320 8.30 1.18 -19.73
C GLU A 320 8.93 -0.19 -20.00
N ASP A 321 8.28 -1.24 -19.52
CA ASP A 321 8.84 -2.59 -19.56
C ASP A 321 9.06 -3.10 -21.00
N TRP A 322 8.25 -2.64 -21.97
CA TRP A 322 8.39 -3.02 -23.39
C TRP A 322 9.66 -2.48 -24.04
N THR A 323 10.27 -1.42 -23.49
CA THR A 323 11.55 -0.89 -24.00
C THR A 323 12.72 -1.82 -23.65
N GLY A 324 12.54 -2.73 -22.70
CA GLY A 324 13.62 -3.54 -22.12
C GLY A 324 14.54 -2.76 -21.17
N GLU A 325 14.43 -1.43 -21.12
CA GLU A 325 15.19 -0.58 -20.21
C GLU A 325 14.51 -0.49 -18.84
N LYS A 326 15.31 -0.49 -17.77
CA LYS A 326 14.79 -0.29 -16.41
C LYS A 326 14.68 1.20 -16.12
N SER A 327 13.65 1.59 -15.37
CA SER A 327 13.51 2.95 -14.86
C SER A 327 14.77 3.37 -14.07
N VAL A 328 15.36 4.51 -14.43
CA VAL A 328 16.66 4.96 -13.91
C VAL A 328 16.45 6.01 -12.81
N LYS A 329 17.24 5.90 -11.74
CA LYS A 329 17.41 6.95 -10.73
C LYS A 329 18.85 7.44 -10.79
N ALA A 330 19.04 8.70 -11.16
CA ALA A 330 20.35 9.34 -11.20
C ALA A 330 20.39 10.53 -10.23
N ARG A 331 21.57 10.84 -9.69
CA ARG A 331 21.75 11.98 -8.77
C ARG A 331 23.20 12.47 -8.77
N PHE A 332 23.38 13.75 -8.52
CA PHE A 332 24.67 14.34 -8.19
C PHE A 332 24.56 15.16 -6.89
N ALA A 333 25.71 15.42 -6.25
CA ALA A 333 25.78 16.19 -5.02
C ALA A 333 26.16 17.65 -5.31
N LEU A 334 25.49 18.59 -4.65
CA LEU A 334 25.70 20.03 -4.76
C LEU A 334 25.69 20.65 -3.36
N LYS A 335 26.54 21.65 -3.11
CA LYS A 335 26.49 22.39 -1.84
C LYS A 335 25.29 23.31 -1.82
N GLU A 336 24.63 23.43 -0.67
CA GLU A 336 23.40 24.20 -0.47
C GLU A 336 23.50 25.64 -1.00
N LYS A 337 24.59 26.35 -0.69
CA LYS A 337 24.86 27.72 -1.19
C LYS A 337 24.85 27.89 -2.71
N PHE A 338 25.08 26.82 -3.47
CA PHE A 338 25.11 26.85 -4.94
C PHE A 338 23.81 26.40 -5.59
N VAL A 339 22.84 25.89 -4.81
CA VAL A 339 21.59 25.35 -5.34
C VAL A 339 20.79 26.40 -6.10
N ASN A 340 20.58 27.57 -5.50
CA ASN A 340 19.80 28.65 -6.13
C ASN A 340 20.44 29.15 -7.43
N ALA A 341 21.76 29.39 -7.42
CA ALA A 341 22.49 29.83 -8.61
C ALA A 341 22.45 28.79 -9.74
N TYR A 342 22.52 27.50 -9.40
CA TYR A 342 22.37 26.41 -10.36
C TYR A 342 20.95 26.35 -10.95
N MET A 343 19.91 26.46 -10.13
CA MET A 343 18.51 26.41 -10.61
C MET A 343 18.13 27.61 -11.49
N ARG A 344 18.77 28.77 -11.28
CA ARG A 344 18.58 29.96 -12.12
C ARG A 344 19.41 29.95 -13.42
N GLY A 345 20.36 29.04 -13.56
CA GLY A 345 21.27 29.01 -14.71
C GLY A 345 22.49 29.94 -14.60
N GLU A 346 22.69 30.61 -13.46
CA GLU A 346 23.86 31.46 -13.20
C GLU A 346 25.14 30.63 -13.01
N LEU A 347 25.00 29.45 -12.42
CA LEU A 347 26.10 28.51 -12.23
C LEU A 347 26.03 27.38 -13.27
N LEU A 348 27.02 27.33 -14.15
CA LEU A 348 27.12 26.30 -15.19
C LEU A 348 27.55 24.94 -14.60
N PRO A 349 27.03 23.81 -15.12
CA PRO A 349 27.38 22.47 -14.68
C PRO A 349 28.89 22.19 -14.70
N ALA A 350 29.60 22.64 -15.73
CA ALA A 350 31.04 22.46 -15.85
C ALA A 350 31.82 23.04 -14.65
N ALA A 351 31.39 24.20 -14.14
CA ALA A 351 32.02 24.85 -12.99
C ALA A 351 31.77 24.10 -11.68
N ILE A 352 30.65 23.37 -11.55
CA ILE A 352 30.33 22.56 -10.36
C ILE A 352 31.34 21.42 -10.21
N PHE A 353 31.72 20.78 -11.32
CA PHE A 353 32.57 19.59 -11.32
C PHE A 353 34.07 19.88 -11.49
N GLU A 354 34.48 21.13 -11.73
CA GLU A 354 35.89 21.49 -11.88
C GLU A 354 36.71 21.13 -10.63
N LYS A 355 36.14 21.37 -9.43
CA LYS A 355 36.78 20.97 -8.17
C LYS A 355 36.91 19.44 -8.05
N ALA A 356 35.90 18.69 -8.47
CA ALA A 356 35.94 17.22 -8.44
C ALA A 356 36.97 16.66 -9.42
N ARG A 357 37.16 17.31 -10.58
CA ARG A 357 38.23 16.97 -11.54
C ARG A 357 39.62 17.25 -10.95
N LYS A 358 39.80 18.40 -10.27
CA LYS A 358 41.07 18.76 -9.60
C LYS A 358 41.43 17.83 -8.44
N GLU A 359 40.44 17.33 -7.69
CA GLU A 359 40.67 16.43 -6.56
C GLU A 359 41.00 14.98 -6.97
N GLY A 360 40.69 14.55 -8.20
CA GLY A 360 41.06 13.22 -8.71
C GLY A 360 40.44 12.00 -8.00
N LYS A 361 39.51 12.21 -7.05
CA LYS A 361 38.89 11.12 -6.26
C LYS A 361 37.86 10.28 -7.01
N LYS A 362 37.26 10.83 -8.08
CA LYS A 362 36.26 10.16 -8.93
C LYS A 362 36.85 9.91 -10.31
N SER A 363 36.43 8.83 -10.97
CA SER A 363 36.84 8.56 -12.35
C SER A 363 36.30 9.63 -13.31
N GLU A 364 37.06 9.95 -14.36
CA GLU A 364 36.67 10.95 -15.36
C GLU A 364 35.32 10.61 -16.03
N LYS A 365 35.07 9.32 -16.27
CA LYS A 365 33.79 8.84 -16.82
C LYS A 365 32.61 9.16 -15.89
N ALA A 366 32.76 8.91 -14.59
CA ALA A 366 31.69 9.21 -13.62
C ALA A 366 31.45 10.72 -13.50
N ILE A 367 32.50 11.53 -13.58
CA ILE A 367 32.37 12.99 -13.58
C ILE A 367 31.64 13.47 -14.85
N ALA A 368 31.96 12.93 -16.02
CA ALA A 368 31.28 13.26 -17.28
C ALA A 368 29.80 12.85 -17.26
N GLU A 369 29.45 11.70 -16.65
CA GLU A 369 28.06 11.28 -16.44
C GLU A 369 27.30 12.22 -15.49
N ASP A 370 27.93 12.60 -14.35
CA ASP A 370 27.36 13.55 -13.38
C ASP A 370 27.14 14.93 -14.03
N GLU A 371 28.06 15.38 -14.86
CA GLU A 371 27.99 16.66 -15.59
C GLU A 371 26.89 16.64 -16.66
N ARG A 372 26.79 15.57 -17.45
CA ARG A 372 25.70 15.40 -18.42
C ARG A 372 24.34 15.43 -17.72
N LEU A 373 24.21 14.70 -16.60
CA LEU A 373 23.00 14.70 -15.79
C LEU A 373 22.66 16.11 -15.28
N ALA A 374 23.65 16.84 -14.78
CA ALA A 374 23.45 18.21 -14.29
C ALA A 374 23.04 19.18 -15.41
N ALA A 375 23.59 19.03 -16.62
CA ALA A 375 23.19 19.82 -17.78
C ALA A 375 21.73 19.52 -18.21
N GLU A 376 21.36 18.25 -18.27
CA GLU A 376 19.99 17.84 -18.63
C GLU A 376 18.94 18.33 -17.61
N ILE A 377 19.23 18.22 -16.31
CA ILE A 377 18.32 18.70 -15.26
C ILE A 377 18.16 20.23 -15.32
N GLN A 378 19.26 20.97 -15.46
CA GLN A 378 19.21 22.43 -15.54
C GLN A 378 18.43 22.89 -16.78
N TRP A 379 18.68 22.27 -17.93
CA TRP A 379 17.94 22.56 -19.15
C TRP A 379 16.44 22.27 -18.99
N SER A 380 16.07 21.15 -18.37
CA SER A 380 14.68 20.76 -18.12
C SER A 380 13.99 21.78 -17.22
N VAL A 381 14.64 22.18 -16.11
CA VAL A 381 14.12 23.20 -15.18
C VAL A 381 13.91 24.55 -15.86
N LEU A 382 14.87 25.03 -16.64
CA LEU A 382 14.79 26.34 -17.30
C LEU A 382 13.79 26.34 -18.46
N LYS A 383 13.80 25.31 -19.31
CA LYS A 383 12.93 25.23 -20.48
C LYS A 383 11.46 25.09 -20.11
N HIS A 384 11.18 24.24 -19.12
CA HIS A 384 9.82 23.93 -18.70
C HIS A 384 9.32 24.83 -17.56
N GLY A 385 10.19 25.69 -17.01
CA GLY A 385 9.83 26.63 -15.95
C GLY A 385 9.48 25.95 -14.62
N TYR A 386 10.19 24.86 -14.28
CA TYR A 386 9.91 24.11 -13.06
C TYR A 386 10.25 24.90 -11.80
N LYS A 387 9.34 24.87 -10.83
CA LYS A 387 9.49 25.54 -9.53
C LYS A 387 9.32 24.53 -8.38
N PRO A 388 9.78 24.84 -7.16
CA PRO A 388 9.43 24.08 -5.97
C PRO A 388 7.90 24.05 -5.79
N VAL A 389 7.33 22.86 -5.62
CA VAL A 389 5.87 22.70 -5.47
C VAL A 389 5.49 21.98 -4.19
N CYS A 390 6.12 20.83 -3.92
CA CYS A 390 5.77 20.00 -2.78
C CYS A 390 7.01 19.44 -2.09
N ARG A 391 7.12 19.64 -0.78
CA ARG A 391 8.07 18.95 0.08
C ARG A 391 7.45 17.67 0.61
N SER A 392 8.20 16.58 0.55
CA SER A 392 7.92 15.37 1.34
C SER A 392 8.94 15.27 2.47
N PHE A 393 8.46 15.18 3.70
CA PHE A 393 9.24 14.91 4.91
C PHE A 393 8.83 13.57 5.50
N TYR A 394 9.80 12.80 6.01
CA TYR A 394 9.55 11.55 6.75
C TYR A 394 10.83 11.11 7.47
N HIS A 395 10.70 10.30 8.52
CA HIS A 395 11.82 9.57 9.10
C HIS A 395 11.93 8.19 8.45
N ARG A 396 13.15 7.73 8.18
CA ARG A 396 13.39 6.44 7.54
C ARG A 396 14.23 5.53 8.43
N THR A 397 13.69 4.36 8.72
CA THR A 397 14.46 3.22 9.21
C THR A 397 14.69 2.26 8.05
N ALA A 398 15.95 1.98 7.73
CA ALA A 398 16.32 1.01 6.70
C ALA A 398 16.83 -0.27 7.36
N PHE A 399 16.36 -1.42 6.89
CA PHE A 399 16.74 -2.75 7.38
C PHE A 399 17.41 -3.51 6.25
N GLN A 400 18.67 -3.87 6.44
CA GLN A 400 19.45 -4.57 5.43
C GLN A 400 20.61 -5.29 6.10
N LEU A 401 20.82 -6.55 5.69
CA LEU A 401 22.02 -7.30 6.00
C LEU A 401 23.22 -6.77 5.17
N PRO A 402 24.39 -6.54 5.79
CA PRO A 402 25.61 -6.27 5.04
C PRO A 402 25.88 -7.42 4.05
N ALA A 403 26.32 -7.09 2.83
CA ALA A 403 26.60 -8.03 1.73
C ALA A 403 25.41 -8.85 1.16
N ASP A 404 24.24 -8.89 1.80
CA ASP A 404 23.05 -9.59 1.27
C ASP A 404 22.05 -8.60 0.63
N ALA A 405 21.75 -8.82 -0.65
CA ALA A 405 20.80 -8.01 -1.40
C ALA A 405 19.42 -8.68 -1.58
N ARG A 406 19.22 -9.90 -1.10
CA ARG A 406 17.98 -10.69 -1.30
C ARG A 406 16.74 -9.97 -0.79
N VAL A 407 16.84 -9.39 0.40
CA VAL A 407 15.75 -8.63 1.03
C VAL A 407 16.31 -7.32 1.58
N ARG A 408 15.69 -6.20 1.19
CA ARG A 408 15.94 -4.88 1.78
C ARG A 408 14.62 -4.23 2.10
N ILE A 409 14.45 -3.80 3.34
CA ILE A 409 13.21 -3.20 3.81
C ILE A 409 13.50 -1.77 4.23
N SER A 410 12.58 -0.85 3.94
CA SER A 410 12.61 0.48 4.56
C SER A 410 11.23 0.86 5.03
N LEU A 411 11.15 1.40 6.24
CA LEU A 411 9.92 1.91 6.83
C LEU A 411 10.02 3.44 6.94
N ASP A 412 9.07 4.13 6.32
CA ASP A 412 8.96 5.59 6.36
C ASP A 412 7.83 5.99 7.30
N THR A 413 8.15 6.68 8.39
CA THR A 413 7.21 7.16 9.43
C THR A 413 7.08 8.69 9.39
N GLU A 414 6.08 9.24 10.08
CA GLU A 414 5.78 10.69 10.14
C GLU A 414 5.68 11.37 8.76
N LEU A 415 5.16 10.63 7.76
CA LEU A 415 5.12 11.09 6.39
C LEU A 415 4.25 12.35 6.27
N THR A 416 4.87 13.45 5.86
CA THR A 416 4.22 14.76 5.77
C THR A 416 4.49 15.37 4.41
N MET A 417 3.45 15.90 3.79
CA MET A 417 3.53 16.65 2.53
C MET A 417 3.25 18.12 2.82
N ILE A 418 4.10 19.01 2.31
CA ILE A 418 4.04 20.44 2.62
C ILE A 418 4.12 21.23 1.31
N ARG A 419 3.36 22.32 1.21
CA ARG A 419 3.39 23.26 0.09
C ARG A 419 4.69 24.06 0.11
N GLU A 420 5.33 24.13 -1.05
CA GLU A 420 6.53 24.93 -1.32
C GLU A 420 6.28 25.99 -2.41
N ASP A 421 5.09 25.96 -3.02
CA ASP A 421 4.70 26.85 -4.11
C ASP A 421 4.26 28.24 -3.63
N ASN A 422 4.13 29.17 -4.57
CA ASN A 422 3.65 30.54 -4.34
C ASN A 422 2.35 30.85 -5.11
N LEU A 423 1.52 29.85 -5.41
CA LEU A 423 0.43 29.98 -6.41
C LEU A 423 -0.83 30.69 -5.93
N ASP A 424 -1.01 30.82 -4.62
CA ASP A 424 -2.16 31.45 -3.96
C ASP A 424 -1.84 32.87 -3.48
N GLY A 425 -0.74 33.45 -3.97
CA GLY A 425 -0.27 34.79 -3.57
C GLY A 425 0.51 34.81 -2.25
N VAL A 426 0.65 33.67 -1.55
CA VAL A 426 1.48 33.55 -0.35
C VAL A 426 2.90 33.17 -0.74
N THR A 427 3.87 34.01 -0.37
CA THR A 427 5.30 33.74 -0.58
C THR A 427 5.79 32.74 0.47
N ARG A 428 6.02 31.48 0.06
CA ARG A 428 6.55 30.41 0.91
C ARG A 428 8.05 30.23 0.72
N SER A 429 8.43 29.64 -0.42
CA SER A 429 9.83 29.49 -0.81
C SER A 429 10.40 30.76 -1.43
N GLY A 430 9.53 31.65 -1.93
CA GLY A 430 9.95 32.86 -2.66
C GLY A 430 10.87 32.51 -3.83
N ASP A 431 12.04 33.12 -3.87
CA ASP A 431 13.09 32.85 -4.86
C ASP A 431 14.12 31.79 -4.40
N ASN A 432 13.87 31.16 -3.24
CA ASN A 432 14.72 30.10 -2.69
C ASN A 432 14.22 28.72 -3.14
N TRP A 433 15.13 27.75 -3.19
CA TRP A 433 14.81 26.36 -3.57
C TRP A 433 13.96 25.60 -2.54
N ARG A 434 13.81 26.14 -1.31
CA ARG A 434 12.96 25.64 -0.22
C ARG A 434 12.48 26.80 0.67
N ARG A 435 11.36 26.62 1.37
CA ARG A 435 10.95 27.49 2.49
C ARG A 435 11.89 27.34 3.69
N THR A 436 12.08 28.43 4.43
CA THR A 436 13.05 28.56 5.53
C THR A 436 12.41 28.69 6.92
N ASP A 437 11.10 28.80 6.99
CA ASP A 437 10.29 28.87 8.21
C ASP A 437 10.10 27.52 8.92
N ILE A 438 10.48 26.42 8.26
CA ILE A 438 10.48 25.06 8.81
C ILE A 438 11.78 24.33 8.52
N GLY A 439 12.17 23.46 9.44
CA GLY A 439 13.34 22.59 9.31
C GLY A 439 12.95 21.13 9.17
N ILE A 440 13.21 20.39 10.25
CA ILE A 440 12.91 18.96 10.44
C ILE A 440 12.01 18.73 11.68
N ASP A 441 11.44 19.81 12.19
CA ASP A 441 10.66 19.90 13.42
C ASP A 441 9.21 19.42 13.22
N TYR A 442 9.07 18.12 12.96
CA TYR A 442 7.77 17.45 12.96
C TYR A 442 7.06 17.65 14.32
N PRO A 443 5.74 17.96 14.35
CA PRO A 443 4.75 17.89 13.26
C PRO A 443 4.49 19.20 12.52
N PHE A 444 5.42 20.17 12.56
CA PHE A 444 5.32 21.48 11.91
C PHE A 444 4.05 22.25 12.32
N SER A 445 3.87 22.44 13.63
CA SER A 445 2.65 23.06 14.18
C SER A 445 2.51 24.55 13.85
N GLN A 446 3.60 25.19 13.44
CA GLN A 446 3.63 26.59 13.00
C GLN A 446 2.98 26.80 11.62
N LEU A 447 2.79 25.74 10.84
CA LEU A 447 2.25 25.83 9.49
C LEU A 447 0.73 25.94 9.48
N PRO A 448 0.15 26.74 8.57
CA PRO A 448 -1.30 26.80 8.41
C PRO A 448 -1.83 25.45 7.90
N PRO A 449 -3.05 25.01 8.30
CA PRO A 449 -3.61 23.72 7.90
C PRO A 449 -3.74 23.50 6.39
N GLY A 450 -3.87 24.56 5.60
CA GLY A 450 -3.94 24.49 4.12
C GLY A 450 -2.59 24.20 3.44
N ASP A 451 -1.48 24.34 4.16
CA ASP A 451 -0.12 24.13 3.62
C ASP A 451 0.44 22.74 3.90
N ILE A 452 -0.20 21.99 4.80
CA ILE A 452 0.35 20.75 5.34
C ILE A 452 -0.68 19.62 5.29
N HIS A 453 -0.25 18.51 4.71
CA HIS A 453 -0.99 17.26 4.72
C HIS A 453 -0.18 16.20 5.47
N ARG A 454 -0.65 15.83 6.67
CA ARG A 454 -0.04 14.78 7.49
C ARG A 454 -0.63 13.45 7.07
N PHE A 455 0.19 12.58 6.51
CA PHE A 455 -0.27 11.29 6.02
C PHE A 455 -0.59 10.37 7.21
N PRO A 456 -1.76 9.71 7.25
CA PRO A 456 -2.23 8.98 8.43
C PRO A 456 -1.50 7.65 8.67
N TYR A 457 -0.74 7.15 7.70
CA TYR A 457 -0.09 5.83 7.75
C TYR A 457 1.43 5.94 7.60
N ALA A 458 2.16 4.91 8.02
CA ALA A 458 3.55 4.72 7.63
C ALA A 458 3.63 3.98 6.29
N VAL A 459 4.75 4.11 5.58
CA VAL A 459 4.97 3.46 4.28
C VAL A 459 6.13 2.48 4.38
N LEU A 460 5.81 1.19 4.28
CA LEU A 460 6.78 0.10 4.18
C LEU A 460 7.13 -0.16 2.71
N GLU A 461 8.41 -0.18 2.38
CA GLU A 461 8.92 -0.55 1.05
C GLU A 461 9.77 -1.81 1.19
N VAL A 462 9.35 -2.90 0.54
CA VAL A 462 10.08 -4.18 0.51
C VAL A 462 10.69 -4.35 -0.87
N LYS A 463 12.01 -4.51 -0.92
CA LYS A 463 12.78 -4.77 -2.14
C LYS A 463 13.33 -6.17 -2.08
N LEU A 464 12.91 -6.97 -3.04
CA LEU A 464 13.34 -8.35 -3.20
C LEU A 464 14.26 -8.45 -4.41
N GLN A 465 15.36 -9.16 -4.23
CA GLN A 465 16.26 -9.57 -5.30
C GLN A 465 16.41 -11.08 -5.24
N THR A 466 15.53 -11.80 -5.93
CA THR A 466 15.53 -13.27 -5.96
C THR A 466 16.26 -13.77 -7.20
N GLN A 467 17.01 -14.86 -7.02
CA GLN A 467 17.57 -15.62 -8.14
C GLN A 467 16.41 -16.34 -8.88
N LEU A 468 16.54 -16.52 -10.19
CA LEU A 468 15.56 -17.26 -10.98
C LEU A 468 15.33 -18.66 -10.39
N GLY A 469 14.10 -18.97 -10.01
CA GLY A 469 13.69 -20.26 -9.43
C GLY A 469 13.72 -20.34 -7.90
N GLN A 470 14.20 -19.31 -7.18
CA GLN A 470 14.13 -19.24 -5.72
C GLN A 470 12.95 -18.40 -5.25
N GLU A 471 12.23 -18.90 -4.23
CA GLU A 471 11.19 -18.13 -3.55
C GLU A 471 11.81 -17.14 -2.53
N PRO A 472 11.14 -16.00 -2.26
CA PRO A 472 11.55 -15.10 -1.19
C PRO A 472 11.43 -15.80 0.18
N PRO A 473 12.20 -15.36 1.21
CA PRO A 473 12.14 -15.94 2.54
C PRO A 473 10.73 -16.00 3.11
N GLU A 474 10.40 -17.08 3.81
CA GLU A 474 9.04 -17.36 4.27
C GLU A 474 8.49 -16.27 5.18
N TRP A 475 9.29 -15.77 6.12
CA TRP A 475 8.91 -14.70 7.04
C TRP A 475 8.49 -13.42 6.30
N VAL A 476 9.09 -13.12 5.14
CA VAL A 476 8.70 -11.96 4.31
C VAL A 476 7.34 -12.21 3.66
N ARG A 477 7.09 -13.44 3.19
CA ARG A 477 5.79 -13.81 2.62
C ARG A 477 4.70 -13.69 3.68
N GLN A 478 4.94 -14.24 4.87
CA GLN A 478 4.02 -14.16 6.01
C GLN A 478 3.78 -12.70 6.44
N LEU A 479 4.83 -11.88 6.48
CA LEU A 479 4.73 -10.46 6.79
C LEU A 479 3.85 -9.72 5.77
N ILE A 480 4.02 -9.98 4.49
CA ILE A 480 3.27 -9.34 3.40
C ILE A 480 1.78 -9.72 3.44
N SER A 481 1.45 -10.95 3.85
CA SER A 481 0.07 -11.41 4.01
C SER A 481 -0.56 -11.06 5.36
N SER A 482 0.23 -10.57 6.32
CA SER A 482 -0.22 -10.31 7.68
C SER A 482 -1.24 -9.17 7.78
N HIS A 483 -1.89 -9.09 8.94
CA HIS A 483 -2.81 -8.01 9.30
C HIS A 483 -2.11 -6.65 9.51
N LEU A 484 -0.78 -6.64 9.60
CA LEU A 484 0.03 -5.44 9.89
C LEU A 484 0.14 -4.49 8.70
N VAL A 485 0.00 -5.00 7.47
CA VAL A 485 0.28 -4.27 6.23
C VAL A 485 -0.90 -4.27 5.26
N GLU A 486 -1.03 -3.20 4.49
CA GLU A 486 -1.95 -3.10 3.37
C GLU A 486 -1.19 -2.79 2.08
N ALA A 487 -1.37 -3.61 1.04
CA ALA A 487 -0.65 -3.47 -0.22
C ALA A 487 -1.18 -2.29 -1.03
N VAL A 488 -0.30 -1.31 -1.29
CA VAL A 488 -0.59 -0.14 -2.13
C VAL A 488 0.49 -0.03 -3.22
N PRO A 489 0.38 -0.84 -4.29
CA PRO A 489 1.41 -0.94 -5.30
C PRO A 489 1.68 0.41 -5.98
N LYS A 490 2.97 0.69 -6.20
CA LYS A 490 3.45 1.89 -6.91
C LYS A 490 3.03 3.23 -6.27
N PHE A 491 2.67 3.24 -4.98
CA PHE A 491 2.42 4.46 -4.21
C PHE A 491 3.56 5.49 -4.37
N SER A 492 3.20 6.76 -4.55
CA SER A 492 4.17 7.85 -4.73
C SER A 492 3.86 9.02 -3.81
N LYS A 493 4.85 9.40 -2.99
CA LYS A 493 4.78 10.57 -2.09
C LYS A 493 4.51 11.86 -2.85
N PHE A 494 5.13 12.02 -4.02
CA PHE A 494 4.94 13.18 -4.89
C PHE A 494 3.51 13.27 -5.43
N ILE A 495 3.01 12.18 -6.01
CA ILE A 495 1.66 12.14 -6.58
C ILE A 495 0.61 12.37 -5.48
N HIS A 496 0.78 11.72 -4.33
CA HIS A 496 -0.14 11.92 -3.22
C HIS A 496 -0.08 13.35 -2.65
N GLY A 497 1.12 13.91 -2.48
CA GLY A 497 1.29 15.29 -1.99
C GLY A 497 0.66 16.31 -2.90
N VAL A 498 0.91 16.23 -4.21
CA VAL A 498 0.32 17.15 -5.19
C VAL A 498 -1.21 16.99 -5.27
N ALA A 499 -1.72 15.75 -5.31
CA ALA A 499 -3.16 15.51 -5.37
C ALA A 499 -3.93 16.00 -4.12
N SER A 500 -3.28 15.95 -2.95
CA SER A 500 -3.89 16.33 -1.67
C SER A 500 -3.80 17.83 -1.40
N LEU A 501 -2.66 18.45 -1.72
CA LEU A 501 -2.40 19.87 -1.44
C LEU A 501 -2.97 20.82 -2.50
N PHE A 502 -3.21 20.35 -3.72
CA PHE A 502 -3.74 21.16 -4.83
C PHE A 502 -5.07 20.63 -5.38
N PRO A 503 -6.13 20.51 -4.55
CA PRO A 503 -7.38 19.91 -4.95
C PRO A 503 -8.09 20.67 -6.08
N ASP A 504 -7.89 21.98 -6.20
CA ASP A 504 -8.58 22.81 -7.21
C ASP A 504 -7.91 22.76 -8.59
N ARG A 505 -6.60 22.47 -8.62
CA ARG A 505 -5.79 22.41 -9.86
C ARG A 505 -5.71 21.00 -10.42
N ILE A 506 -5.70 20.00 -9.54
CA ILE A 506 -5.54 18.60 -9.93
C ILE A 506 -6.89 17.93 -10.17
N LYS A 507 -7.14 17.60 -11.44
CA LYS A 507 -8.35 16.87 -11.88
C LYS A 507 -8.16 15.36 -11.91
N LEU A 508 -6.95 14.89 -12.20
CA LEU A 508 -6.64 13.46 -12.29
C LEU A 508 -6.03 12.97 -10.98
N LEU A 509 -6.73 12.09 -10.26
CA LEU A 509 -6.35 11.55 -8.95
C LEU A 509 -5.79 10.12 -9.06
N PRO A 510 -4.91 9.69 -8.15
CA PRO A 510 -4.46 8.31 -8.10
C PRO A 510 -5.54 7.35 -7.54
N TYR A 511 -5.46 6.08 -7.92
CA TYR A 511 -6.44 5.05 -7.53
C TYR A 511 -6.63 4.84 -6.02
N TRP A 512 -5.59 5.12 -5.21
CA TRP A 512 -5.64 4.97 -3.76
C TRP A 512 -6.28 6.16 -3.03
N MET A 513 -6.54 7.27 -3.73
CA MET A 513 -7.08 8.48 -3.09
C MET A 513 -8.42 8.25 -2.36
N PRO A 514 -9.37 7.47 -2.90
CA PRO A 514 -10.63 7.20 -2.19
C PRO A 514 -10.50 6.24 -1.00
N GLN A 515 -9.38 5.50 -0.91
CA GLN A 515 -9.12 4.59 0.20
C GLN A 515 -8.63 5.33 1.46
N MET A 516 -8.30 6.63 1.34
CA MET A 516 -7.76 7.44 2.44
C MET A 516 -8.71 7.57 3.65
N ASP A 517 -10.02 7.45 3.43
CA ASP A 517 -11.03 7.53 4.51
C ASP A 517 -11.35 6.15 5.14
N VAL A 518 -10.72 5.08 4.67
CA VAL A 518 -10.98 3.72 5.13
C VAL A 518 -9.94 3.31 6.19
N ASP A 519 -10.41 2.81 7.33
CA ASP A 519 -9.52 2.23 8.34
C ASP A 519 -8.90 0.91 7.80
N ILE A 520 -7.57 0.88 7.71
CA ILE A 520 -6.79 -0.24 7.17
C ILE A 520 -6.54 -1.36 8.19
N ARG A 521 -6.96 -1.18 9.44
CA ARG A 521 -6.76 -2.19 10.50
C ARG A 521 -7.57 -3.45 10.20
N LYS A 522 -6.88 -4.59 10.16
CA LYS A 522 -7.46 -5.92 9.96
C LYS A 522 -7.47 -6.66 11.29
N PRO A 523 -8.45 -7.56 11.53
CA PRO A 523 -8.41 -8.43 12.69
C PRO A 523 -7.18 -9.33 12.64
N VAL A 524 -6.66 -9.73 13.81
CA VAL A 524 -5.55 -10.67 13.90
C VAL A 524 -6.06 -12.03 13.43
N THR A 525 -5.69 -12.44 12.21
CA THR A 525 -6.12 -13.72 11.61
C THR A 525 -5.04 -14.81 11.62
N HIS A 526 -3.80 -14.46 11.99
CA HIS A 526 -2.64 -15.35 11.96
C HIS A 526 -1.81 -15.17 13.24
N ASP A 527 -1.22 -16.27 13.74
CA ASP A 527 -0.22 -16.30 14.82
C ASP A 527 1.14 -15.73 14.37
N PHE A 528 1.11 -14.60 13.67
CA PHE A 528 2.30 -13.88 13.22
C PHE A 528 2.44 -12.61 14.05
N GLY A 529 3.38 -12.61 15.00
CA GLY A 529 3.61 -11.53 15.94
C GLY A 529 4.71 -11.85 16.96
N ILE A 530 4.97 -10.93 17.88
CA ILE A 530 5.92 -11.15 18.99
C ILE A 530 5.18 -11.90 20.10
N GLN A 531 5.36 -13.22 20.15
CA GLN A 531 4.90 -14.04 21.27
C GLN A 531 6.03 -14.18 22.30
N ARG A 532 5.68 -14.17 23.58
CA ARG A 532 6.59 -14.62 24.62
C ARG A 532 6.72 -16.13 24.50
N THR A 533 7.94 -16.62 24.40
CA THR A 533 8.22 -18.01 24.79
C THR A 533 7.78 -18.11 26.25
N GLY A 534 6.86 -19.03 26.54
CA GLY A 534 6.35 -19.19 27.90
C GLY A 534 7.53 -19.36 28.85
N HIS A 535 7.49 -18.65 29.99
CA HIS A 535 8.52 -18.61 31.04
C HIS A 535 9.45 -19.83 31.04
N SER A 536 10.60 -19.71 30.36
CA SER A 536 11.78 -20.43 30.81
C SER A 536 12.07 -19.85 32.18
N ALA A 537 11.72 -20.62 33.21
CA ALA A 537 12.08 -20.29 34.57
C ALA A 537 13.55 -19.89 34.60
N THR A 538 13.81 -18.80 35.31
CA THR A 538 15.13 -18.28 35.62
C THR A 538 16.07 -19.41 36.05
N ASN A 539 16.85 -19.97 35.13
CA ASN A 539 18.03 -20.75 35.47
C ASN A 539 19.16 -19.77 35.81
N SER A 540 18.98 -19.06 36.92
CA SER A 540 20.09 -18.51 37.67
C SER A 540 20.78 -19.69 38.33
N THR A 541 22.00 -19.96 37.92
CA THR A 541 22.84 -21.02 38.46
C THR A 541 23.30 -20.65 39.87
N SER A 542 22.59 -21.08 40.91
CA SER A 542 23.10 -21.19 42.28
C SER A 542 22.09 -21.90 43.20
N ASP A 543 22.49 -23.08 43.69
CA ASP A 543 22.18 -23.76 44.98
C ASP A 543 20.95 -23.31 45.78
N ASP A 544 20.00 -24.21 46.10
CA ASP A 544 20.09 -25.17 47.22
C ASP A 544 18.81 -26.06 47.28
N GLU A 545 18.95 -27.21 47.95
CA GLU A 545 18.01 -28.33 48.07
C GLU A 545 16.76 -28.06 48.94
N ASP A 546 15.74 -28.91 48.73
CA ASP A 546 14.60 -29.26 49.59
C ASP A 546 13.45 -28.23 49.80
N ASP A 547 12.24 -28.60 49.35
CA ASP A 547 11.13 -28.98 50.25
C ASP A 547 9.85 -29.35 49.46
N ASP A 548 9.41 -30.59 49.68
CA ASP A 548 8.12 -31.16 49.29
C ASP A 548 6.95 -30.49 50.04
N TYR A 549 5.92 -30.04 49.32
CA TYR A 549 4.56 -29.99 49.86
C TYR A 549 3.50 -30.32 48.79
N ASP A 550 2.76 -31.37 49.12
CA ASP A 550 1.70 -32.03 48.37
C ASP A 550 0.32 -31.39 48.64
N SER A 551 -0.66 -31.71 47.77
CA SER A 551 -2.13 -31.68 47.94
C SER A 551 -2.94 -30.85 46.91
N ASP A 552 -3.45 -31.60 45.93
CA ASP A 552 -4.88 -31.80 45.56
C ASP A 552 -5.77 -30.63 45.10
N ASP A 553 -6.23 -30.68 43.84
CA ASP A 553 -7.54 -31.25 43.45
C ASP A 553 -8.10 -30.72 42.10
N GLU A 554 -8.30 -31.68 41.19
CA GLU A 554 -9.40 -31.93 40.23
C GLU A 554 -10.02 -30.83 39.33
N HIS A 555 -9.98 -31.08 37.99
CA HIS A 555 -11.18 -31.30 37.15
C HIS A 555 -10.85 -31.78 35.70
N PRO A 556 -11.80 -32.39 34.95
CA PRO A 556 -11.69 -33.76 34.40
C PRO A 556 -11.27 -33.88 32.91
N PRO A 557 -10.95 -35.11 32.42
CA PRO A 557 -10.65 -35.39 31.02
C PRO A 557 -11.89 -35.88 30.24
N ALA A 558 -12.11 -35.35 29.03
CA ALA A 558 -13.01 -35.91 28.02
C ALA A 558 -12.61 -35.32 26.65
N ALA A 559 -12.49 -36.02 25.52
CA ALA A 559 -12.68 -37.42 25.20
C ALA A 559 -11.81 -37.74 23.97
N ALA A 560 -11.26 -38.95 23.93
CA ALA A 560 -10.55 -39.51 22.79
C ALA A 560 -11.50 -40.36 21.94
N GLY A 561 -11.29 -40.36 20.63
CA GLY A 561 -11.59 -41.49 19.75
C GLY A 561 -11.99 -41.12 18.31
N PRO A 562 -11.70 -41.95 17.29
CA PRO A 562 -10.72 -43.04 17.23
C PRO A 562 -9.69 -42.88 16.09
N SER A 563 -8.48 -43.34 16.38
CA SER A 563 -7.46 -43.69 15.39
C SER A 563 -7.87 -44.95 14.62
N ALA A 564 -7.99 -44.84 13.30
CA ALA A 564 -7.87 -45.96 12.39
C ALA A 564 -6.58 -45.77 11.61
N GLY A 565 -5.57 -46.57 11.95
CA GLY A 565 -4.38 -46.73 11.14
C GLY A 565 -4.66 -47.77 10.07
N GLU A 566 -4.59 -47.37 8.81
CA GLU A 566 -4.32 -48.28 7.70
C GLU A 566 -3.36 -47.63 6.71
N SER A 567 -2.19 -48.28 6.62
CA SER A 567 -1.36 -48.45 5.43
C SER A 567 -0.70 -47.22 4.79
N SER A 568 0.55 -47.05 5.21
CA SER A 568 1.68 -46.58 4.42
C SER A 568 1.81 -47.34 3.09
N ALA A 569 1.19 -46.84 2.01
CA ALA A 569 1.48 -47.33 0.64
C ALA A 569 1.07 -46.37 -0.50
N GLN A 570 0.71 -45.11 -0.23
CA GLN A 570 0.33 -44.14 -1.28
C GLN A 570 1.14 -42.84 -1.29
N GLY A 571 2.19 -42.76 -0.45
CA GLY A 571 3.08 -41.59 -0.36
C GLY A 571 4.12 -41.44 -1.47
N ALA A 572 4.24 -42.39 -2.41
CA ALA A 572 5.33 -42.39 -3.40
C ALA A 572 4.87 -42.11 -4.86
N ALA A 573 3.58 -41.92 -5.12
CA ALA A 573 3.06 -41.68 -6.48
C ALA A 573 2.61 -40.23 -6.75
N ALA A 574 2.57 -39.37 -5.72
CA ALA A 574 2.15 -37.97 -5.84
C ALA A 574 3.32 -36.97 -6.02
N GLU A 575 4.56 -37.45 -6.03
CA GLU A 575 5.78 -36.61 -6.07
C GLU A 575 6.31 -36.34 -7.49
N SER A 576 5.79 -37.05 -8.50
CA SER A 576 6.29 -36.96 -9.89
C SER A 576 5.59 -35.87 -10.75
N SER A 577 4.46 -35.31 -10.32
CA SER A 577 3.71 -34.31 -11.12
C SER A 577 3.95 -32.84 -10.74
N ARG A 578 4.88 -32.57 -9.82
CA ARG A 578 5.24 -31.20 -9.37
C ARG A 578 6.26 -30.46 -10.25
N GLN A 579 6.72 -31.08 -11.34
CA GLN A 579 7.85 -30.59 -12.16
C GLN A 579 7.45 -29.92 -13.48
N HIS A 580 6.44 -29.04 -13.51
CA HIS A 580 6.32 -28.00 -14.57
C HIS A 580 5.18 -27.04 -14.26
N ARG A 581 5.40 -26.05 -13.38
CA ARG A 581 4.49 -24.90 -13.27
C ARG A 581 5.29 -23.62 -13.12
N THR A 582 5.53 -23.01 -14.28
CA THR A 582 6.12 -21.69 -14.49
C THR A 582 5.44 -20.66 -13.58
N ILE A 583 6.23 -19.90 -12.82
CA ILE A 583 5.75 -18.80 -11.98
C ILE A 583 5.30 -17.67 -12.92
N ALA A 584 3.99 -17.50 -13.09
CA ALA A 584 3.40 -16.25 -13.54
C ALA A 584 3.41 -15.24 -12.38
N ASP A 585 3.57 -13.97 -12.73
CA ASP A 585 3.74 -12.80 -11.87
C ASP A 585 2.81 -12.81 -10.64
N ILE A 586 3.32 -12.41 -9.47
CA ILE A 586 2.49 -12.23 -8.26
C ILE A 586 1.50 -11.05 -8.43
N GLU A 587 1.74 -10.13 -9.39
CA GLU A 587 0.74 -9.13 -9.83
C GLU A 587 -0.42 -9.76 -10.64
N ASP A 588 -0.24 -10.98 -11.17
CA ASP A 588 -1.22 -11.73 -11.99
C ASP A 588 -2.26 -12.45 -11.11
N GLN A 589 -1.93 -12.75 -9.85
CA GLN A 589 -2.85 -13.43 -8.92
C GLN A 589 -3.99 -12.53 -8.42
N THR A 590 -3.86 -11.22 -8.56
CA THR A 590 -4.98 -10.27 -8.38
C THR A 590 -5.84 -10.12 -9.64
N ALA A 591 -5.36 -10.57 -10.81
CA ALA A 591 -6.07 -10.48 -12.08
C ALA A 591 -6.79 -11.78 -12.45
N ASP A 592 -6.26 -12.95 -12.06
CA ASP A 592 -6.82 -14.27 -12.39
C ASP A 592 -7.94 -14.74 -11.45
N ARG A 593 -8.75 -13.80 -10.95
CA ARG A 593 -10.11 -14.15 -10.56
C ARG A 593 -10.99 -14.05 -11.78
N ALA A 594 -11.91 -15.01 -11.94
CA ALA A 594 -13.19 -14.75 -12.59
C ALA A 594 -13.95 -13.71 -11.75
N VAL A 595 -13.45 -12.48 -11.77
CA VAL A 595 -14.18 -11.30 -11.35
C VAL A 595 -15.32 -11.19 -12.35
N GLY A 596 -16.56 -11.24 -11.87
CA GLY A 596 -17.72 -11.13 -12.75
C GLY A 596 -17.59 -9.90 -13.64
N ASP A 597 -17.61 -10.11 -14.97
CA ASP A 597 -17.75 -9.20 -16.13
C ASP A 597 -16.94 -7.87 -16.18
N ASP A 598 -16.36 -7.39 -15.09
CA ASP A 598 -15.73 -6.08 -14.93
C ASP A 598 -14.31 -6.27 -14.40
N ALA A 599 -13.32 -6.17 -15.31
CA ALA A 599 -11.91 -6.46 -15.04
C ALA A 599 -11.25 -5.56 -13.97
N TYR A 600 -11.94 -4.54 -13.47
CA TYR A 600 -11.67 -3.86 -12.20
C TYR A 600 -13.01 -3.40 -11.61
N PRO A 601 -13.62 -4.16 -10.68
CA PRO A 601 -14.96 -3.85 -10.17
C PRO A 601 -14.96 -2.62 -9.25
N LEU A 602 -13.81 -1.97 -9.06
CA LEU A 602 -13.65 -0.81 -8.19
C LEU A 602 -14.15 0.50 -8.82
N TYR A 603 -14.11 0.64 -10.14
CA TYR A 603 -14.43 1.87 -10.87
C TYR A 603 -15.21 1.58 -12.15
N ASP A 604 -16.45 2.05 -12.20
CA ASP A 604 -17.30 1.93 -13.38
C ASP A 604 -17.16 3.19 -14.24
N SER A 605 -16.49 3.07 -15.39
CA SER A 605 -16.36 4.16 -16.35
C SER A 605 -17.66 4.41 -17.12
N GLU A 606 -18.66 3.52 -17.08
CA GLU A 606 -19.95 3.73 -17.75
C GLU A 606 -20.80 4.80 -17.03
N ASP A 607 -20.68 4.91 -15.69
CA ASP A 607 -21.29 5.99 -14.90
C ASP A 607 -20.63 7.38 -15.16
N GLU A 608 -19.39 7.40 -15.66
CA GLU A 608 -18.62 8.64 -15.94
C GLU A 608 -19.16 9.38 -17.18
N ASP A 609 -19.57 8.66 -18.22
CA ASP A 609 -20.12 9.25 -19.45
C ASP A 609 -21.47 9.95 -19.18
N ASP A 610 -22.23 9.45 -18.20
CA ASP A 610 -23.54 10.00 -17.84
C ASP A 610 -23.44 11.26 -16.98
N ASP A 611 -22.45 11.35 -16.08
CA ASP A 611 -22.21 12.56 -15.28
C ASP A 611 -21.63 13.70 -16.15
N GLU A 612 -20.67 13.42 -17.05
CA GLU A 612 -20.17 14.45 -18.00
C GLU A 612 -21.27 15.00 -18.92
N ARG A 613 -22.21 14.15 -19.34
CA ARG A 613 -23.35 14.58 -20.17
C ARG A 613 -24.33 15.44 -19.39
N ARG A 614 -24.53 15.18 -18.10
CA ARG A 614 -25.35 16.03 -17.22
C ARG A 614 -24.70 17.39 -17.03
N ASP A 615 -23.39 17.44 -16.78
CA ASP A 615 -22.65 18.70 -16.66
C ASP A 615 -22.70 19.50 -17.97
N ARG A 616 -22.53 18.86 -19.14
CA ARG A 616 -22.73 19.52 -20.46
C ARG A 616 -24.15 20.00 -20.67
N LEU A 617 -25.16 19.29 -20.18
CA LEU A 617 -26.55 19.72 -20.24
C LEU A 617 -26.80 20.95 -19.36
N GLU A 618 -26.16 21.03 -18.18
CA GLU A 618 -26.21 22.20 -17.30
C GLU A 618 -25.48 23.42 -17.89
N GLU A 619 -24.33 23.21 -18.54
CA GLU A 619 -23.63 24.25 -19.29
C GLU A 619 -24.45 24.73 -20.50
N ALA A 620 -25.01 23.80 -21.27
CA ALA A 620 -25.87 24.13 -22.40
C ALA A 620 -27.16 24.83 -21.95
N ARG A 621 -27.67 24.53 -20.74
CA ARG A 621 -28.79 25.23 -20.11
C ARG A 621 -28.45 26.69 -19.75
N LYS A 622 -27.18 26.98 -19.43
CA LYS A 622 -26.69 28.35 -19.17
C LYS A 622 -26.48 29.15 -20.46
N VAL A 623 -26.03 28.51 -21.53
CA VAL A 623 -25.76 29.15 -22.84
C VAL A 623 -27.06 29.39 -23.63
N GLY A 624 -28.04 28.48 -23.51
CA GLY A 624 -29.35 28.59 -24.17
C GLY A 624 -29.32 28.40 -25.70
N GLY A 625 -30.49 28.17 -26.31
CA GLY A 625 -30.64 28.08 -27.77
C GLY A 625 -30.45 26.68 -28.37
N TRP A 626 -29.97 26.62 -29.62
CA TRP A 626 -29.91 25.39 -30.43
C TRP A 626 -28.92 24.33 -29.88
N THR A 627 -27.87 24.79 -29.18
CA THR A 627 -26.91 23.94 -28.47
C THR A 627 -27.59 23.13 -27.36
N TYR A 628 -28.48 23.75 -26.57
CA TYR A 628 -29.27 23.09 -25.53
C TYR A 628 -30.16 21.98 -26.09
N TYR A 629 -30.96 22.27 -27.12
CA TYR A 629 -31.86 21.29 -27.72
C TYR A 629 -31.11 20.10 -28.34
N ARG A 630 -29.97 20.35 -29.00
CA ARG A 630 -29.11 19.29 -29.55
C ARG A 630 -28.51 18.41 -28.45
N THR A 631 -28.04 19.01 -27.35
CA THR A 631 -27.54 18.25 -26.20
C THR A 631 -28.63 17.46 -25.49
N LEU A 632 -29.84 18.03 -25.35
CA LEU A 632 -30.99 17.37 -24.74
C LEU A 632 -31.42 16.14 -25.55
N LEU A 633 -31.52 16.29 -26.88
CA LEU A 633 -31.84 15.17 -27.78
C LEU A 633 -30.80 14.06 -27.70
N ALA A 634 -29.51 14.41 -27.65
CA ALA A 634 -28.43 13.43 -27.51
C ALA A 634 -28.51 12.66 -26.17
N VAL A 635 -28.83 13.36 -25.07
CA VAL A 635 -29.02 12.74 -23.74
C VAL A 635 -30.24 11.83 -23.72
N CYS A 636 -31.38 12.28 -24.27
CA CYS A 636 -32.60 11.47 -24.34
C CYS A 636 -32.43 10.24 -25.25
N ALA A 637 -31.80 10.39 -26.41
CA ALA A 637 -31.50 9.27 -27.31
C ALA A 637 -30.63 8.23 -26.61
N HIS A 638 -29.61 8.67 -25.87
CA HIS A 638 -28.73 7.75 -25.14
C HIS A 638 -29.44 7.06 -23.96
N ALA A 639 -30.27 7.78 -23.21
CA ALA A 639 -31.08 7.21 -22.13
C ALA A 639 -32.06 6.15 -22.67
N ALA A 640 -32.69 6.40 -23.82
CA ALA A 640 -33.55 5.44 -24.49
C ALA A 640 -32.76 4.19 -24.93
N THR A 641 -31.57 4.36 -25.51
CA THR A 641 -30.70 3.21 -25.88
C THR A 641 -30.24 2.41 -24.67
N HIS A 642 -29.98 3.06 -23.53
CA HIS A 642 -29.56 2.38 -22.32
C HIS A 642 -30.71 1.58 -21.69
N HIS A 643 -31.93 2.12 -21.70
CA HIS A 643 -33.13 1.41 -21.24
C HIS A 643 -33.49 0.21 -22.13
N THR A 644 -33.38 0.35 -23.45
CA THR A 644 -33.61 -0.78 -24.37
C THR A 644 -32.49 -1.82 -24.27
N TRP A 645 -31.25 -1.40 -24.09
CA TRP A 645 -30.10 -2.28 -23.89
C TRP A 645 -30.14 -3.03 -22.55
N SER A 646 -30.58 -2.37 -21.47
CA SER A 646 -30.74 -3.02 -20.16
C SER A 646 -31.89 -4.02 -20.14
N PHE A 647 -32.98 -3.73 -20.87
CA PHE A 647 -34.05 -4.69 -21.12
C PHE A 647 -33.59 -5.89 -21.98
N LEU A 648 -32.81 -5.65 -23.05
CA LEU A 648 -32.17 -6.71 -23.85
C LEU A 648 -31.21 -7.57 -23.01
N LYS A 649 -30.43 -6.95 -22.12
CA LYS A 649 -29.55 -7.61 -21.14
C LYS A 649 -30.31 -8.46 -20.12
N PHE A 650 -31.61 -8.23 -19.91
CA PHE A 650 -32.47 -9.00 -19.01
C PHE A 650 -33.08 -10.22 -19.72
N ILE A 651 -33.30 -10.14 -21.04
CA ILE A 651 -33.94 -11.20 -21.83
C ILE A 651 -32.92 -12.23 -22.35
N ALA A 652 -31.67 -11.84 -22.58
CA ALA A 652 -30.63 -12.77 -23.05
C ALA A 652 -30.11 -13.69 -21.92
N PRO A 653 -30.14 -15.04 -22.08
CA PRO A 653 -29.62 -15.97 -21.09
C PRO A 653 -28.10 -15.80 -20.95
N ARG A 654 -27.63 -15.46 -19.75
CA ARG A 654 -26.20 -15.30 -19.47
C ARG A 654 -25.57 -16.64 -19.12
N PRO A 655 -24.40 -16.99 -19.69
CA PRO A 655 -23.56 -18.03 -19.09
C PRO A 655 -23.15 -17.55 -17.69
N ARG A 656 -23.58 -18.28 -16.65
CA ARG A 656 -23.14 -18.03 -15.28
C ARG A 656 -21.69 -18.50 -15.19
N ALA A 657 -20.79 -17.61 -14.81
CA ALA A 657 -19.43 -18.00 -14.47
C ALA A 657 -19.49 -19.07 -13.39
N THR A 658 -18.87 -20.23 -13.62
CA THR A 658 -18.72 -21.25 -12.59
C THR A 658 -17.82 -20.68 -11.49
N PRO A 659 -18.26 -20.68 -10.22
CA PRO A 659 -17.39 -20.29 -9.13
C PRO A 659 -16.28 -21.33 -9.03
N VAL A 660 -15.08 -20.98 -9.48
CA VAL A 660 -13.89 -21.81 -9.27
C VAL A 660 -13.59 -21.78 -7.77
N PRO A 661 -13.56 -22.94 -7.08
CA PRO A 661 -13.20 -22.99 -5.67
C PRO A 661 -11.80 -22.42 -5.47
N ARG A 662 -11.60 -21.79 -4.32
CA ARG A 662 -10.37 -21.06 -4.04
C ARG A 662 -9.19 -22.05 -3.95
N ASN A 663 -8.10 -21.71 -4.63
CA ASN A 663 -6.88 -22.52 -4.62
C ASN A 663 -6.33 -22.57 -3.17
N GLU A 664 -5.92 -23.75 -2.66
CA GLU A 664 -5.42 -23.92 -1.27
C GLU A 664 -4.28 -22.94 -0.94
N ARG A 665 -3.42 -22.63 -1.92
CA ARG A 665 -2.35 -21.62 -1.79
C ARG A 665 -2.90 -20.21 -1.51
N LEU A 666 -4.02 -19.84 -2.12
CA LEU A 666 -4.68 -18.54 -1.93
C LEU A 666 -5.47 -18.49 -0.61
N GLU A 667 -5.99 -19.61 -0.14
CA GLU A 667 -6.56 -19.72 1.22
C GLU A 667 -5.49 -19.59 2.29
N GLY A 668 -4.31 -20.18 2.08
CA GLY A 668 -3.14 -19.95 2.93
C GLY A 668 -2.64 -18.50 2.93
N LEU A 669 -2.79 -17.77 1.81
CA LEU A 669 -2.29 -16.39 1.63
C LEU A 669 -3.24 -15.29 2.12
N PHE A 670 -4.57 -15.46 2.04
CA PHE A 670 -5.53 -14.42 2.44
C PHE A 670 -6.59 -14.91 3.45
N GLY A 671 -6.37 -16.07 4.08
CA GLY A 671 -7.27 -16.69 5.06
C GLY A 671 -8.62 -17.12 4.49
N SER A 672 -9.48 -17.75 5.30
CA SER A 672 -10.84 -18.17 4.89
C SER A 672 -11.86 -17.02 4.80
N GLY A 673 -11.44 -15.77 5.06
CA GLY A 673 -12.31 -14.59 5.08
C GLY A 673 -12.90 -14.21 3.71
N GLU A 674 -14.11 -13.64 3.75
CA GLU A 674 -14.82 -13.13 2.57
C GLU A 674 -14.16 -11.83 2.06
N ILE A 675 -13.69 -11.81 0.81
CA ILE A 675 -13.02 -10.63 0.25
C ILE A 675 -14.05 -9.56 -0.09
N GLN A 676 -14.08 -8.52 0.74
CA GLN A 676 -14.95 -7.37 0.53
C GLN A 676 -14.40 -6.50 -0.61
N THR A 677 -15.07 -6.53 -1.75
CA THR A 677 -14.82 -5.56 -2.83
C THR A 677 -15.66 -4.30 -2.58
N LYS A 678 -15.00 -3.18 -2.24
CA LYS A 678 -15.67 -1.88 -2.10
C LYS A 678 -15.57 -1.12 -3.42
N ARG A 679 -16.69 -0.59 -3.91
CA ARG A 679 -16.74 0.29 -5.09
C ARG A 679 -16.54 1.74 -4.66
N PHE A 680 -15.70 2.49 -5.37
CA PHE A 680 -15.41 3.88 -5.05
C PHE A 680 -15.83 4.78 -6.22
N LYS A 681 -16.53 5.88 -5.92
CA LYS A 681 -16.87 6.91 -6.90
C LYS A 681 -15.96 8.12 -6.72
N ALA A 682 -15.44 8.65 -7.83
CA ALA A 682 -14.62 9.86 -7.80
C ALA A 682 -15.44 11.07 -7.31
N PRO A 683 -14.82 12.03 -6.60
CA PRO A 683 -15.45 13.32 -6.31
C PRO A 683 -15.86 14.03 -7.61
N LYS A 684 -16.97 14.79 -7.59
CA LYS A 684 -17.48 15.50 -8.77
C LYS A 684 -16.38 16.34 -9.45
N GLY A 685 -16.27 16.23 -10.78
CA GLY A 685 -15.28 16.97 -11.58
C GLY A 685 -13.85 16.43 -11.52
N LYS A 686 -13.58 15.34 -10.77
CA LYS A 686 -12.28 14.68 -10.71
C LYS A 686 -12.34 13.28 -11.29
N LYS A 687 -11.25 12.85 -11.94
CA LYS A 687 -11.10 11.54 -12.56
C LYS A 687 -10.09 10.72 -11.79
N ILE A 688 -10.35 9.44 -11.59
CA ILE A 688 -9.39 8.53 -10.96
C ILE A 688 -8.63 7.78 -12.05
N TYR A 689 -7.30 7.82 -11.96
CA TYR A 689 -6.41 7.11 -12.86
C TYR A 689 -5.91 5.82 -12.21
N VAL A 690 -6.26 4.70 -12.82
CA VAL A 690 -5.71 3.38 -12.52
C VAL A 690 -4.67 3.06 -13.58
N PRO A 691 -3.38 2.92 -13.22
CA PRO A 691 -2.36 2.55 -14.20
C PRO A 691 -2.59 1.12 -14.68
N VAL A 692 -2.97 0.95 -15.95
CA VAL A 692 -3.13 -0.37 -16.58
C VAL A 692 -1.78 -0.83 -17.13
N ARG A 693 -1.29 -1.99 -16.67
CA ARG A 693 -0.13 -2.66 -17.26
C ARG A 693 -0.60 -3.35 -18.55
N VAL A 694 0.01 -2.99 -19.68
CA VAL A 694 -0.24 -3.65 -20.96
C VAL A 694 0.94 -4.56 -21.23
N GLU A 695 0.73 -5.87 -21.15
CA GLU A 695 1.78 -6.82 -21.48
C GLU A 695 1.99 -6.90 -23.00
N PRO A 696 3.22 -7.17 -23.47
CA PRO A 696 3.48 -7.47 -24.87
C PRO A 696 2.60 -8.61 -25.41
N LYS A 697 2.27 -9.59 -24.54
CA LYS A 697 1.37 -10.70 -24.87
C LYS A 697 -0.02 -10.23 -25.29
N VAL A 698 -0.51 -9.08 -24.80
CA VAL A 698 -1.82 -8.53 -25.18
C VAL A 698 -1.81 -8.09 -26.64
N TYR A 699 -0.71 -7.53 -27.13
CA TYR A 699 -0.55 -7.18 -28.55
C TYR A 699 -0.56 -8.43 -29.42
N PHE A 700 0.22 -9.44 -29.07
CA PHE A 700 0.24 -10.72 -29.79
C PHE A 700 -1.09 -11.47 -29.71
N ALA A 701 -1.81 -11.36 -28.58
CA ALA A 701 -3.14 -11.93 -28.45
C ALA A 701 -4.16 -11.22 -29.34
N ALA A 702 -4.13 -9.88 -29.40
CA ALA A 702 -4.98 -9.11 -30.30
C ALA A 702 -4.70 -9.45 -31.77
N GLU A 703 -3.43 -9.55 -32.16
CA GLU A 703 -3.02 -9.97 -33.49
C GLU A 703 -3.45 -11.41 -33.80
N ARG A 704 -3.22 -12.36 -32.89
CA ARG A 704 -3.68 -13.75 -33.05
C ARG A 704 -5.18 -13.84 -33.24
N THR A 705 -5.97 -13.07 -32.47
CA THR A 705 -7.43 -13.06 -32.65
C THR A 705 -7.83 -12.48 -34.00
N PHE A 706 -7.15 -11.43 -34.47
CA PHE A 706 -7.40 -10.86 -35.79
C PHE A 706 -7.07 -11.86 -36.91
N LEU A 707 -5.92 -12.53 -36.83
CA LEU A 707 -5.52 -13.57 -37.77
C LEU A 707 -6.51 -14.74 -37.78
N GLY A 708 -7.01 -15.17 -36.61
CA GLY A 708 -8.03 -16.21 -36.53
C GLY A 708 -9.35 -15.82 -37.20
N TRP A 709 -9.81 -14.58 -36.99
CA TRP A 709 -11.00 -14.07 -37.69
C TRP A 709 -10.80 -13.96 -39.21
N LEU A 710 -9.59 -13.60 -39.64
CA LEU A 710 -9.23 -13.55 -41.05
C LEU A 710 -9.21 -14.95 -41.67
N GLU A 711 -8.66 -15.94 -40.96
CA GLU A 711 -8.68 -17.36 -41.34
C GLU A 711 -10.12 -17.87 -41.54
N TYR A 712 -11.02 -17.61 -40.57
CA TYR A 712 -12.44 -17.98 -40.71
C TYR A 712 -13.13 -17.29 -41.90
N SER A 713 -12.83 -16.02 -42.14
CA SER A 713 -13.34 -15.31 -43.31
C SER A 713 -12.88 -15.96 -44.62
N ILE A 714 -11.63 -16.43 -44.69
CA ILE A 714 -11.10 -17.15 -45.85
C ILE A 714 -11.82 -18.49 -46.02
N TYR A 715 -12.06 -19.24 -44.94
CA TYR A 715 -12.80 -20.50 -45.02
C TYR A 715 -14.23 -20.31 -45.52
N ILE A 716 -14.96 -19.32 -45.00
CA ILE A 716 -16.32 -18.98 -45.47
C ILE A 716 -16.29 -18.54 -46.94
N GLY A 717 -15.31 -17.71 -47.32
CA GLY A 717 -15.10 -17.31 -48.71
C GLY A 717 -14.80 -18.51 -49.62
N THR A 718 -14.02 -19.48 -49.16
CA THR A 718 -13.69 -20.70 -49.90
C THR A 718 -14.93 -21.55 -50.10
N ILE A 719 -15.77 -21.69 -49.07
CA ILE A 719 -17.07 -22.39 -49.15
C ILE A 719 -17.98 -21.70 -50.18
N ALA A 720 -18.00 -20.37 -50.23
CA ALA A 720 -18.76 -19.65 -51.23
C ALA A 720 -18.26 -19.94 -52.66
N VAL A 721 -16.94 -19.96 -52.87
CA VAL A 721 -16.32 -20.25 -54.17
C VAL A 721 -16.55 -21.71 -54.58
N THR A 722 -16.46 -22.67 -53.65
CA THR A 722 -16.73 -24.08 -53.96
C THR A 722 -18.19 -24.31 -54.32
N LEU A 723 -19.13 -23.64 -53.64
CA LEU A 723 -20.56 -23.67 -54.01
C LEU A 723 -20.81 -23.10 -55.42
N LEU A 724 -20.07 -22.07 -55.85
CA LEU A 724 -20.15 -21.55 -57.21
C LEU A 724 -19.57 -22.50 -58.26
N ASN A 725 -18.47 -23.17 -57.95
CA ASN A 725 -17.80 -24.07 -58.90
C ASN A 725 -18.46 -25.45 -59.03
N PHE A 726 -19.03 -25.97 -57.94
CA PHE A 726 -19.66 -27.30 -57.90
C PHE A 726 -21.19 -27.27 -57.90
N GLY A 727 -21.82 -26.09 -57.81
CA GLY A 727 -23.27 -25.94 -57.97
C GLY A 727 -23.72 -26.36 -59.37
N ALA A 728 -24.82 -27.10 -59.46
CA ALA A 728 -25.37 -27.55 -60.75
C ALA A 728 -25.65 -26.34 -61.65
N LYS A 729 -25.10 -26.35 -62.87
CA LYS A 729 -25.28 -25.26 -63.85
C LYS A 729 -26.77 -25.12 -64.19
N GLY A 730 -27.42 -24.10 -63.62
CA GLY A 730 -28.84 -23.78 -63.85
C GLY A 730 -29.66 -23.47 -62.60
N ASN A 731 -29.15 -23.75 -61.38
CA ASN A 731 -29.90 -23.51 -60.15
C ASN A 731 -29.67 -22.10 -59.59
N THR A 732 -30.72 -21.27 -59.63
CA THR A 732 -30.74 -19.92 -59.02
C THR A 732 -30.47 -19.96 -57.51
N THR A 733 -30.78 -21.09 -56.86
CA THR A 733 -30.62 -21.33 -55.42
C THR A 733 -29.15 -21.41 -54.99
N SER A 734 -28.30 -22.14 -55.73
CA SER A 734 -26.86 -22.24 -55.43
C SER A 734 -26.14 -20.89 -55.60
N PHE A 735 -26.58 -20.06 -56.54
CA PHE A 735 -26.06 -18.70 -56.75
C PHE A 735 -26.41 -17.77 -55.58
N ILE A 736 -27.66 -17.83 -55.09
CA ILE A 736 -28.11 -17.05 -53.92
C ILE A 736 -27.37 -17.50 -52.66
N ALA A 737 -27.23 -18.81 -52.43
CA ALA A 737 -26.51 -19.35 -51.28
C ALA A 737 -25.04 -18.92 -51.28
N ALA A 738 -24.35 -19.02 -52.41
CA ALA A 738 -22.98 -18.52 -52.54
C ALA A 738 -22.88 -17.01 -52.25
N GLY A 739 -23.81 -16.21 -52.77
CA GLY A 739 -23.88 -14.76 -52.48
C GLY A 739 -24.03 -14.45 -50.99
N VAL A 740 -24.85 -15.22 -50.27
CA VAL A 740 -25.02 -15.09 -48.80
C VAL A 740 -23.73 -15.42 -48.06
N PHE A 741 -23.04 -16.51 -48.44
CA PHE A 741 -21.75 -16.85 -47.83
C PHE A 741 -20.65 -15.83 -48.15
N THR A 742 -20.62 -15.27 -49.36
CA THR A 742 -19.67 -14.18 -49.71
C THR A 742 -19.95 -12.92 -48.89
N LEU A 743 -21.22 -12.52 -48.73
CA LEU A 743 -21.58 -11.36 -47.90
C LEU A 743 -21.20 -11.60 -46.43
N LEU A 744 -21.43 -12.81 -45.92
CA LEU A 744 -21.05 -13.18 -44.55
C LEU A 744 -19.53 -13.15 -44.35
N ALA A 745 -18.74 -13.61 -45.33
CA ALA A 745 -17.29 -13.51 -45.30
C ALA A 745 -16.82 -12.04 -45.25
N ILE A 746 -17.37 -11.17 -46.11
CA ILE A 746 -17.04 -9.73 -46.12
C ILE A 746 -17.42 -9.07 -44.79
N ALA A 747 -18.61 -9.38 -44.26
CA ALA A 747 -19.06 -8.84 -42.97
C ALA A 747 -18.15 -9.29 -41.81
N SER A 748 -17.73 -10.56 -41.80
CA SER A 748 -16.77 -11.11 -40.84
C SER A 748 -15.41 -10.41 -40.92
N LEU A 749 -14.91 -10.14 -42.13
CA LEU A 749 -13.66 -9.41 -42.35
C LEU A 749 -13.75 -7.95 -41.88
N CYS A 750 -14.83 -7.24 -42.21
CA CYS A 750 -15.03 -5.87 -41.75
C CYS A 750 -15.13 -5.79 -40.22
N TYR A 751 -15.83 -6.74 -39.60
CA TYR A 751 -15.94 -6.85 -38.15
C TYR A 751 -14.56 -7.09 -37.51
N SER A 752 -13.75 -8.00 -38.05
CA SER A 752 -12.43 -8.32 -37.50
C SER A 752 -11.48 -7.12 -37.55
N VAL A 753 -11.46 -6.37 -38.66
CA VAL A 753 -10.69 -5.14 -38.80
C VAL A 753 -11.19 -4.06 -37.82
N GLY A 754 -12.51 -3.88 -37.72
CA GLY A 754 -13.10 -2.92 -36.79
C GLY A 754 -12.74 -3.21 -35.33
N ILE A 755 -12.85 -4.47 -34.91
CA ILE A 755 -12.48 -4.91 -33.55
C ILE A 755 -10.96 -4.79 -33.33
N TYR A 756 -10.13 -5.12 -34.33
CA TYR A 756 -8.69 -4.97 -34.22
C TYR A 756 -8.29 -3.49 -34.03
N LEU A 757 -8.84 -2.57 -34.82
CA LEU A 757 -8.58 -1.14 -34.68
C LEU A 757 -9.09 -0.59 -33.34
N TYR A 758 -10.26 -1.02 -32.89
CA TYR A 758 -10.79 -0.69 -31.57
C TYR A 758 -9.85 -1.16 -30.46
N ARG A 759 -9.41 -2.43 -30.50
CA ARG A 759 -8.48 -3.01 -29.53
C ARG A 759 -7.11 -2.32 -29.59
N ALA A 760 -6.54 -2.11 -30.77
CA ALA A 760 -5.26 -1.43 -30.94
C ALA A 760 -5.31 0.01 -30.38
N LYS A 761 -6.40 0.73 -30.62
CA LYS A 761 -6.62 2.08 -30.04
C LYS A 761 -6.81 2.01 -28.53
N ALA A 762 -7.56 1.05 -28.00
CA ALA A 762 -7.75 0.88 -26.57
C ALA A 762 -6.44 0.52 -25.84
N ILE A 763 -5.66 -0.39 -26.41
CA ILE A 763 -4.33 -0.79 -25.94
C ILE A 763 -3.39 0.43 -25.94
N ARG A 764 -3.35 1.19 -27.03
CA ARG A 764 -2.51 2.41 -27.15
C ARG A 764 -2.92 3.50 -26.16
N THR A 765 -4.21 3.65 -25.91
CA THR A 765 -4.75 4.65 -24.96
C THR A 765 -4.80 4.16 -23.52
N ARG A 766 -4.33 2.93 -23.26
CA ARG A 766 -4.33 2.26 -21.94
C ARG A 766 -5.70 2.30 -21.25
N LYS A 767 -6.77 2.28 -22.05
CA LYS A 767 -8.14 2.19 -21.53
C LYS A 767 -8.43 0.73 -21.23
N VAL A 768 -9.13 0.49 -20.12
CA VAL A 768 -9.66 -0.83 -19.78
C VAL A 768 -10.70 -1.18 -20.84
N ALA A 769 -10.32 -1.99 -21.82
CA ALA A 769 -11.23 -2.55 -22.81
C ALA A 769 -11.40 -4.04 -22.52
N ARG A 770 -12.62 -4.55 -22.67
CA ARG A 770 -12.88 -5.99 -22.62
C ARG A 770 -12.15 -6.66 -23.79
N TYR A 771 -11.09 -7.40 -23.50
CA TYR A 771 -10.23 -8.02 -24.51
C TYR A 771 -10.82 -9.29 -25.12
N TYR A 772 -11.84 -9.88 -24.51
CA TYR A 772 -12.57 -11.02 -25.06
C TYR A 772 -13.73 -10.54 -25.94
N ASP A 773 -14.01 -11.27 -27.02
CA ASP A 773 -15.18 -11.00 -27.87
C ASP A 773 -16.39 -11.73 -27.30
N LYS A 774 -17.40 -10.98 -26.85
CA LYS A 774 -18.56 -11.51 -26.16
C LYS A 774 -19.65 -12.04 -27.10
N TRP A 775 -19.72 -11.51 -28.32
CA TRP A 775 -20.87 -11.74 -29.22
C TRP A 775 -20.45 -12.14 -30.62
N GLY A 776 -19.29 -11.72 -31.11
CA GLY A 776 -18.85 -11.97 -32.48
C GLY A 776 -18.95 -13.45 -32.88
N PRO A 777 -18.34 -14.40 -32.14
CA PRO A 777 -18.40 -15.81 -32.49
C PRO A 777 -19.82 -16.38 -32.48
N SER A 778 -20.65 -16.00 -31.50
CA SER A 778 -22.03 -16.48 -31.40
C SER A 778 -22.90 -15.96 -32.55
N VAL A 779 -22.73 -14.70 -32.95
CA VAL A 779 -23.42 -14.10 -34.09
C VAL A 779 -22.97 -14.76 -35.39
N LEU A 780 -21.68 -15.01 -35.56
CA LEU A 780 -21.15 -15.70 -36.75
C LEU A 780 -21.67 -17.14 -36.83
N CYS A 781 -21.64 -17.90 -35.73
CA CYS A 781 -22.17 -19.26 -35.69
C CYS A 781 -23.67 -19.31 -35.99
N PHE A 782 -24.44 -18.37 -35.44
CA PHE A 782 -25.87 -18.27 -35.73
C PHE A 782 -26.13 -17.93 -37.21
N ALA A 783 -25.39 -16.97 -37.76
CA ALA A 783 -25.50 -16.60 -39.18
C ALA A 783 -25.10 -17.75 -40.11
N LEU A 784 -24.04 -18.50 -39.79
CA LEU A 784 -23.65 -19.71 -40.50
C LEU A 784 -24.72 -20.81 -40.41
N PHE A 785 -25.28 -21.03 -39.22
CA PHE A 785 -26.36 -22.00 -39.04
C PHE A 785 -27.57 -21.66 -39.91
N VAL A 786 -28.00 -20.40 -39.91
CA VAL A 786 -29.11 -19.93 -40.77
C VAL A 786 -28.75 -20.10 -42.25
N ALA A 787 -27.54 -19.74 -42.67
CA ALA A 787 -27.10 -19.88 -44.06
C ALA A 787 -27.09 -21.35 -44.52
N VAL A 788 -26.62 -22.27 -43.66
CA VAL A 788 -26.63 -23.72 -43.93
C VAL A 788 -28.05 -24.28 -43.92
N ALA A 789 -28.90 -23.88 -42.97
CA ALA A 789 -30.28 -24.33 -42.90
C ALA A 789 -31.10 -23.87 -44.12
N LEU A 790 -30.89 -22.63 -44.58
CA LEU A 790 -31.48 -22.13 -45.81
C LEU A 790 -30.99 -22.90 -47.03
N ASN A 791 -29.68 -23.16 -47.12
CA ASN A 791 -29.12 -23.96 -48.21
C ASN A 791 -29.72 -25.39 -48.22
N PHE A 792 -29.85 -26.02 -47.05
CA PHE A 792 -30.46 -27.34 -46.91
C PHE A 792 -31.95 -27.35 -47.29
N ALA A 793 -32.71 -26.34 -46.85
CA ALA A 793 -34.13 -26.22 -47.19
C ALA A 793 -34.34 -26.00 -48.69
N PHE A 794 -33.52 -25.15 -49.32
CA PHE A 794 -33.59 -24.90 -50.76
C PHE A 794 -33.18 -26.12 -51.58
N GLU A 795 -32.07 -26.78 -51.24
CA GLU A 795 -31.61 -27.99 -51.94
C GLU A 795 -32.58 -29.16 -51.75
N GLY A 796 -33.17 -29.33 -50.57
CA GLY A 796 -34.16 -30.37 -50.31
C GLY A 796 -35.47 -30.16 -51.10
N LYS A 797 -35.86 -28.90 -51.31
CA LYS A 797 -36.98 -28.52 -52.19
C LYS A 797 -36.66 -28.79 -53.67
N ASP A 798 -35.45 -28.45 -54.11
CA ASP A 798 -34.99 -28.68 -55.48
C ASP A 798 -34.85 -30.18 -55.82
N ARG A 799 -34.61 -31.04 -54.81
CA ARG A 799 -34.52 -32.51 -54.96
C ARG A 799 -35.82 -33.27 -54.71
N HIS A 800 -36.95 -32.58 -54.49
CA HIS A 800 -38.25 -33.19 -54.16
C HIS A 800 -38.23 -34.15 -52.95
N LEU A 801 -37.37 -33.89 -51.95
CA LEU A 801 -37.34 -34.67 -50.71
C LEU A 801 -38.45 -34.28 -49.72
N TRP A 802 -39.08 -33.11 -49.93
CA TRP A 802 -40.25 -32.58 -49.24
C TRP A 802 -40.99 -31.55 -50.08
#